data_AF-A0A936DSJ0-F1
#
_entry.id   AF-A0A936DSJ0-F1
#
_cell.length_a   1.000
_cell.length_b   1.000
_cell.length_c   1.000
_cell.angle_alpha   90.00
_cell.angle_beta   90.00
_cell.angle_gamma   90.00
#
_symmetry.space_group_name_H-M   'P 1'
#
loop_
_entity.id
_entity.type
_entity.pdbx_description
1 polymer ?
#
loop_
_entity_poly.entity_id
_entity_poly.type
_entity_poly.pdbx_seq_one_letter_code
_entity_poly.pdbx_strand_id
1 'polypeptide(L)'
;MKFKTLLSKCALIMMFFTAACKKDDFTEIIGLCPLVVSTNPTNGATSVPLDQIITVTFNEEMNPSTITLNSISINGPTVVTGTISYSGLTATFTPLSPLEANTIYTGRVTTDVKDTRGNALQADYVWSFSTGLLIGPLIVVTSPTNNEVNVLLNKVISATFNMAMDSSTIDQTSFIIKQGFTSTEGAISYSGNTAYFTPTNLLEPNTTYTGILTTRIKNLAGVSLAADYIWTFKTLSFLPPTVISTDPFDNETNVILTKRITANFIVPMIPNTLTNSSFIIKQGLTTIAGVVSYSGTTVTFVPNSSLDANTTYTATITTAAKNLAGTPLEDDYIWTFSTGSILVPTVISTDPFNLETAVILNKVISASFSVPMNPLTINTNSFTVKNGNTAISRIVSYLGTTAFFNPTSPLSPNTVYTGTITTSVKNLLGTPIATNYVWTFTTVNNIPPTVIATDPINNATGVLLAKIITATFSVPMDPSTINANTFILRQAGVMIPGTILYSGVTVTFIPSVNLKSNTNYTVTITNAVKNVAGINLVANYVWTFTTLTVPPPTVISTSPVNNATGVVLNKVITASFSTQMDPTSINTSSFILKEGLISVSGNVSYSGVTASFTPTLALKANTLYTATITTIAKNVAGVALASNYVWTFTTISNQPPTVISTDPLNNASGVLLNKQISANFSTQMDPASINTSTFTLSHGGIPVSGVVSYSGITATFQPDNLLSSNTVYTATITTGAKNLAGIALAANYQWSFTTIVLIPPSVVSTDPVNNALGAEYNKTITALFSIAMDPLTINETSFLLFNGTTPIVGTVTYSGLTASFNPVVDLLPNTLYSARITTAAKNLAGTPMANDYNWSFTTKLSGGAPFVNLNSVARFGIIAGAGVSNNAGFSEIHDMDVGISPGFRSSVTGFPPAIIVNGAIYAADDVAPPGVAAMLIQAKNDLTAAYNFAKGASVPVPIVISGDQGGKTLTPGIYKSTSSLLIAGGDLTLDAQGDPNAVWIFQIGSSFTTIGGAGGSIILSGAAQPNNIFWQVGSSATIGDFTSFQGNILALTSITMNSGATAEGRMLCINGAVVLTSTNIINKP
;
A
#
# COMPACT_ATOMS: atom_id res chain seq x y z
N MET A 1 22.39 -19.83 34.31
CA MET A 1 21.34 -19.93 35.35
C MET A 1 20.04 -20.34 34.66
N LYS A 2 19.49 -21.51 35.04
CA LYS A 2 18.14 -22.06 34.80
C LYS A 2 17.52 -22.00 33.39
N PHE A 3 17.32 -23.16 32.75
CA PHE A 3 15.99 -23.70 32.37
C PHE A 3 16.13 -25.11 31.74
N LYS A 4 16.40 -26.11 32.59
CA LYS A 4 16.14 -27.52 32.31
C LYS A 4 14.71 -27.82 32.78
N THR A 5 13.72 -27.85 31.90
CA THR A 5 12.35 -28.38 32.18
C THR A 5 11.49 -28.44 30.90
N LEU A 6 11.91 -29.15 29.84
CA LEU A 6 11.00 -29.45 28.72
C LEU A 6 11.31 -30.77 27.97
N LEU A 7 12.02 -31.72 28.59
CA LEU A 7 12.34 -33.01 27.95
C LEU A 7 11.47 -34.19 28.42
N SER A 8 10.45 -33.95 29.25
CA SER A 8 9.69 -35.03 29.92
C SER A 8 8.28 -35.27 29.35
N LYS A 9 7.89 -34.70 28.19
CA LYS A 9 6.50 -34.80 27.71
C LYS A 9 6.26 -35.12 26.22
N CYS A 10 7.21 -35.70 25.49
CA CYS A 10 6.93 -36.20 24.14
C CYS A 10 7.37 -37.66 23.86
N ALA A 11 7.77 -38.43 24.86
CA ALA A 11 8.14 -39.85 24.70
C ALA A 11 6.91 -40.81 24.70
N LEU A 12 5.76 -40.36 24.19
CA LEU A 12 4.55 -41.16 24.15
C LEU A 12 3.76 -40.81 22.89
N ILE A 13 4.26 -41.24 21.73
CA ILE A 13 3.54 -41.56 20.47
C ILE A 13 4.62 -41.86 19.41
N MET A 14 4.92 -43.15 19.24
CA MET A 14 5.27 -43.85 17.99
C MET A 14 6.00 -45.16 18.35
N MET A 15 5.28 -46.02 19.06
CA MET A 15 5.62 -47.42 19.24
C MET A 15 4.59 -48.31 18.52
N PHE A 16 4.11 -47.85 17.36
CA PHE A 16 3.19 -48.59 16.49
C PHE A 16 3.51 -48.20 15.04
N PHE A 17 4.29 -49.02 14.34
CA PHE A 17 4.16 -49.37 12.91
C PHE A 17 5.34 -50.28 12.50
N THR A 18 5.35 -51.51 13.03
CA THR A 18 6.08 -52.64 12.43
C THR A 18 5.04 -53.64 11.92
N ALA A 19 4.65 -53.55 10.65
CA ALA A 19 4.11 -54.65 9.85
C ALA A 19 3.88 -54.21 8.40
N ALA A 20 4.20 -55.11 7.46
CA ALA A 20 4.02 -55.05 6.02
C ALA A 20 5.14 -54.41 5.17
N CYS A 21 6.31 -55.04 5.11
CA CYS A 21 7.13 -55.02 3.90
C CYS A 21 6.72 -56.20 3.01
N LYS A 22 5.90 -55.92 1.99
CA LYS A 22 5.65 -56.83 0.88
C LYS A 22 6.93 -56.83 0.02
N LYS A 23 7.39 -57.99 -0.44
CA LYS A 23 8.47 -58.10 -1.44
C LYS A 23 8.20 -57.16 -2.62
N ASP A 24 9.10 -56.22 -2.90
CA ASP A 24 9.15 -55.53 -4.18
C ASP A 24 10.12 -56.28 -5.10
N ASP A 25 9.54 -57.03 -6.03
CA ASP A 25 10.21 -57.49 -7.25
C ASP A 25 10.38 -56.26 -8.17
N PHE A 26 11.41 -55.45 -7.92
CA PHE A 26 11.72 -54.31 -8.79
C PHE A 26 12.39 -54.79 -10.08
N THR A 27 11.67 -54.70 -11.19
CA THR A 27 12.21 -54.84 -12.55
C THR A 27 12.68 -53.46 -13.01
N GLU A 28 13.94 -53.34 -13.43
CA GLU A 28 14.52 -52.08 -13.89
C GLU A 28 13.94 -51.72 -15.26
N ILE A 29 13.13 -50.67 -15.31
CA ILE A 29 12.45 -50.21 -16.53
C ILE A 29 13.36 -49.16 -17.19
N ILE A 30 14.02 -49.51 -18.29
CA ILE A 30 14.91 -48.61 -19.04
C ILE A 30 14.06 -47.60 -19.85
N GLY A 31 14.09 -46.31 -19.47
CA GLY A 31 13.38 -45.22 -20.14
C GLY A 31 13.75 -43.84 -19.55
N LEU A 32 13.48 -42.74 -20.26
CA LEU A 32 13.60 -41.40 -19.68
C LEU A 32 12.58 -41.28 -18.53
N CYS A 33 13.00 -40.68 -17.41
CA CYS A 33 12.05 -40.40 -16.33
C CYS A 33 11.17 -39.21 -16.73
N PRO A 34 9.87 -39.27 -16.42
CA PRO A 34 8.97 -38.16 -16.70
C PRO A 34 9.36 -36.90 -15.92
N LEU A 35 9.29 -35.75 -16.59
CA LEU A 35 9.64 -34.41 -16.12
C LEU A 35 8.52 -33.43 -16.47
N VAL A 36 8.23 -32.48 -15.58
CA VAL A 36 7.38 -31.32 -15.88
C VAL A 36 8.17 -30.32 -16.72
N VAL A 37 7.72 -30.10 -17.96
CA VAL A 37 8.34 -29.17 -18.92
C VAL A 37 7.84 -27.75 -18.72
N SER A 38 6.54 -27.58 -18.44
CA SER A 38 5.94 -26.26 -18.22
C SER A 38 4.67 -26.35 -17.40
N THR A 39 4.37 -25.27 -16.68
CA THR A 39 3.09 -25.06 -15.99
C THR A 39 2.43 -23.78 -16.48
N ASN A 40 1.10 -23.78 -16.50
CA ASN A 40 0.29 -22.56 -16.64
C ASN A 40 -0.66 -22.51 -15.44
N PRO A 41 -0.53 -21.53 -14.54
CA PRO A 41 0.44 -20.42 -14.55
C PRO A 41 1.90 -20.88 -14.42
N THR A 42 2.82 -20.11 -15.01
CA THR A 42 4.27 -20.32 -14.85
C THR A 42 4.69 -20.05 -13.40
N ASN A 43 5.78 -20.68 -12.95
CA ASN A 43 6.31 -20.46 -11.59
C ASN A 43 6.60 -18.97 -11.35
N GLY A 44 6.08 -18.42 -10.26
CA GLY A 44 6.19 -17.01 -9.88
C GLY A 44 5.21 -16.06 -10.59
N ALA A 45 4.26 -16.55 -11.39
CA ALA A 45 3.29 -15.69 -12.07
C ALA A 45 2.48 -14.84 -11.06
N THR A 46 2.33 -13.56 -11.35
CA THR A 46 1.53 -12.61 -10.56
C THR A 46 0.28 -12.20 -11.34
N SER A 47 -0.76 -11.78 -10.63
CA SER A 47 -2.02 -11.34 -11.25
C SER A 47 -2.72 -12.42 -12.07
N VAL A 48 -2.57 -13.68 -11.66
CA VAL A 48 -3.24 -14.82 -12.30
C VAL A 48 -4.77 -14.66 -12.20
N PRO A 49 -5.53 -14.86 -13.29
CA PRO A 49 -6.99 -14.85 -13.27
C PRO A 49 -7.58 -15.84 -12.26
N LEU A 50 -8.72 -15.51 -11.66
CA LEU A 50 -9.32 -16.36 -10.62
C LEU A 50 -9.96 -17.63 -11.19
N ASP A 51 -10.37 -17.60 -12.45
CA ASP A 51 -10.91 -18.73 -13.21
C ASP A 51 -9.81 -19.51 -13.94
N GLN A 52 -8.54 -19.27 -13.61
CA GLN A 52 -7.41 -19.91 -14.27
C GLN A 52 -7.51 -21.43 -14.17
N ILE A 53 -7.61 -22.07 -15.35
CA ILE A 53 -7.40 -23.49 -15.52
C ILE A 53 -5.89 -23.77 -15.40
N ILE A 54 -5.53 -24.71 -14.55
CA ILE A 54 -4.13 -24.97 -14.21
C ILE A 54 -3.66 -26.18 -15.01
N THR A 55 -2.63 -26.00 -15.84
CA THR A 55 -2.10 -27.06 -16.68
C THR A 55 -0.66 -27.39 -16.35
N VAL A 56 -0.32 -28.68 -16.38
CA VAL A 56 1.04 -29.22 -16.25
C VAL A 56 1.34 -30.02 -17.51
N THR A 57 2.38 -29.63 -18.24
CA THR A 57 2.84 -30.33 -19.45
C THR A 57 4.09 -31.13 -19.14
N PHE A 58 4.09 -32.41 -19.48
CA PHE A 58 5.21 -33.33 -19.27
C PHE A 58 6.06 -33.48 -20.53
N ASN A 59 7.29 -33.99 -20.39
CA ASN A 59 8.19 -34.27 -21.51
C ASN A 59 7.77 -35.49 -22.34
N GLU A 60 6.88 -36.33 -21.82
CA GLU A 60 6.41 -37.56 -22.46
C GLU A 60 5.00 -37.96 -21.99
N GLU A 61 4.42 -38.99 -22.64
CA GLU A 61 3.09 -39.48 -22.31
C GLU A 61 3.07 -40.20 -20.95
N MET A 62 2.14 -39.78 -20.09
CA MET A 62 1.94 -40.26 -18.74
C MET A 62 0.87 -41.35 -18.71
N ASN A 63 0.97 -42.27 -17.74
CA ASN A 63 -0.11 -43.21 -17.46
C ASN A 63 -1.31 -42.45 -16.87
N PRO A 64 -2.45 -42.35 -17.57
CA PRO A 64 -3.60 -41.54 -17.12
C PRO A 64 -4.15 -42.00 -15.76
N SER A 65 -4.01 -43.28 -15.41
CA SER A 65 -4.48 -43.81 -14.11
C SER A 65 -3.69 -43.28 -12.90
N THR A 66 -2.49 -42.73 -13.13
CA THR A 66 -1.65 -42.12 -12.09
C THR A 66 -1.83 -40.61 -11.96
N ILE A 67 -2.58 -39.97 -12.87
CA ILE A 67 -2.90 -38.54 -12.83
C ILE A 67 -4.22 -38.35 -12.07
N THR A 68 -4.13 -38.16 -10.77
CA THR A 68 -5.27 -38.00 -9.86
C THR A 68 -5.15 -36.71 -9.03
N LEU A 69 -6.21 -36.37 -8.29
CA LEU A 69 -6.19 -35.23 -7.35
C LEU A 69 -5.25 -35.44 -6.14
N ASN A 70 -4.79 -36.67 -5.89
CA ASN A 70 -3.79 -36.94 -4.86
C ASN A 70 -2.37 -36.70 -5.36
N SER A 71 -2.14 -36.91 -6.65
CA SER A 71 -0.82 -36.82 -7.28
C SER A 71 -0.55 -35.44 -7.90
N ILE A 72 -1.59 -34.66 -8.20
CA ILE A 72 -1.48 -33.25 -8.61
C ILE A 72 -2.44 -32.43 -7.74
N SER A 73 -1.87 -31.56 -6.92
CA SER A 73 -2.61 -30.74 -5.95
C SER A 73 -2.26 -29.26 -6.10
N ILE A 74 -3.27 -28.40 -5.87
CA ILE A 74 -3.14 -26.95 -5.85
C ILE A 74 -3.57 -26.48 -4.47
N ASN A 75 -2.68 -25.78 -3.77
CA ASN A 75 -2.85 -25.43 -2.36
C ASN A 75 -2.73 -23.92 -2.20
N GLY A 76 -3.77 -23.29 -1.65
CA GLY A 76 -3.71 -21.93 -1.13
C GLY A 76 -3.64 -21.96 0.40
N PRO A 77 -4.41 -21.12 1.12
CA PRO A 77 -4.63 -21.24 2.56
C PRO A 77 -5.27 -22.60 2.93
N THR A 78 -6.06 -23.15 2.02
CA THR A 78 -6.63 -24.49 2.06
C THR A 78 -6.39 -25.19 0.71
N VAL A 79 -6.54 -26.52 0.67
CA VAL A 79 -6.43 -27.29 -0.58
C VAL A 79 -7.57 -26.89 -1.52
N VAL A 80 -7.24 -26.52 -2.76
CA VAL A 80 -8.22 -26.18 -3.79
C VAL A 80 -8.90 -27.46 -4.26
N THR A 81 -10.22 -27.50 -4.20
CA THR A 81 -11.01 -28.60 -4.77
C THR A 81 -11.20 -28.40 -6.26
N GLY A 82 -11.08 -29.47 -7.05
CA GLY A 82 -11.08 -29.40 -8.51
C GLY A 82 -11.39 -30.73 -9.16
N THR A 83 -11.52 -30.73 -10.47
CA THR A 83 -11.46 -31.93 -11.30
C THR A 83 -10.12 -31.99 -12.01
N ILE A 84 -9.66 -33.19 -12.34
CA ILE A 84 -8.43 -33.39 -13.10
C ILE A 84 -8.72 -34.23 -14.34
N SER A 85 -8.12 -33.82 -15.45
CA SER A 85 -8.16 -34.55 -16.72
C SER A 85 -6.75 -34.61 -17.31
N TYR A 86 -6.50 -35.59 -18.17
CA TYR A 86 -5.22 -35.76 -18.84
C TYR A 86 -5.44 -36.06 -20.32
N SER A 87 -4.76 -35.33 -21.20
CA SER A 87 -4.84 -35.53 -22.66
C SER A 87 -3.52 -35.12 -23.33
N GLY A 88 -3.05 -35.96 -24.26
CA GLY A 88 -1.75 -35.77 -24.91
C GLY A 88 -0.63 -35.79 -23.86
N LEU A 89 0.08 -34.67 -23.71
CA LEU A 89 1.17 -34.49 -22.72
C LEU A 89 0.75 -33.65 -21.50
N THR A 90 -0.52 -33.24 -21.41
CA THR A 90 -0.95 -32.19 -20.48
C THR A 90 -1.99 -32.70 -19.49
N ALA A 91 -1.67 -32.59 -18.19
CA ALA A 91 -2.64 -32.69 -17.11
C ALA A 91 -3.30 -31.32 -16.89
N THR A 92 -4.63 -31.31 -16.81
CA THR A 92 -5.45 -30.12 -16.64
C THR A 92 -6.24 -30.24 -15.36
N PHE A 93 -5.89 -29.42 -14.36
CA PHE A 93 -6.64 -29.23 -13.13
C PHE A 93 -7.61 -28.05 -13.32
N THR A 94 -8.91 -28.32 -13.17
CA THR A 94 -9.97 -27.31 -13.25
C THR A 94 -10.53 -27.09 -11.83
N PRO A 95 -10.27 -25.95 -11.19
CA PRO A 95 -10.86 -25.62 -9.90
C PRO A 95 -12.40 -25.70 -9.95
N LEU A 96 -13.04 -26.28 -8.91
CA LEU A 96 -14.51 -26.35 -8.81
C LEU A 96 -15.14 -24.99 -8.44
N SER A 97 -14.35 -24.13 -7.82
CA SER A 97 -14.67 -22.74 -7.52
C SER A 97 -13.51 -21.86 -7.99
N PRO A 98 -13.76 -20.58 -8.34
CA PRO A 98 -12.68 -19.64 -8.63
C PRO A 98 -11.66 -19.57 -7.49
N LEU A 99 -10.39 -19.41 -7.86
CA LEU A 99 -9.30 -19.15 -6.93
C LEU A 99 -9.57 -17.85 -6.16
N GLU A 100 -9.15 -17.79 -4.89
CA GLU A 100 -9.27 -16.60 -4.05
C GLU A 100 -8.38 -15.48 -4.56
N ALA A 101 -8.85 -14.23 -4.46
CA ALA A 101 -8.10 -13.06 -4.92
C ALA A 101 -6.98 -12.67 -3.97
N ASN A 102 -5.89 -12.09 -4.51
CA ASN A 102 -4.72 -11.66 -3.74
C ASN A 102 -4.12 -12.81 -2.89
N THR A 103 -4.16 -14.03 -3.41
CA THR A 103 -3.76 -15.25 -2.70
C THR A 103 -2.61 -15.92 -3.44
N ILE A 104 -1.60 -16.35 -2.69
CA ILE A 104 -0.50 -17.16 -3.20
C ILE A 104 -0.93 -18.63 -3.17
N TYR A 105 -0.83 -19.29 -4.31
CA TYR A 105 -1.08 -20.70 -4.50
C TYR A 105 0.23 -21.44 -4.78
N THR A 106 0.34 -22.67 -4.28
CA THR A 106 1.40 -23.62 -4.61
C THR A 106 0.81 -24.82 -5.33
N GLY A 107 1.37 -25.16 -6.50
CA GLY A 107 1.07 -26.41 -7.19
C GLY A 107 2.13 -27.45 -6.87
N ARG A 108 1.70 -28.72 -6.72
CA ARG A 108 2.60 -29.87 -6.49
C ARG A 108 2.18 -31.04 -7.36
N VAL A 109 3.14 -31.58 -8.11
CA VAL A 109 3.07 -32.90 -8.75
C VAL A 109 3.93 -33.86 -7.95
N THR A 110 3.37 -34.97 -7.48
CA THR A 110 4.11 -35.94 -6.65
C THR A 110 4.87 -36.96 -7.50
N THR A 111 5.83 -37.63 -6.89
CA THR A 111 6.51 -38.81 -7.47
C THR A 111 5.59 -40.01 -7.74
N ASP A 112 4.30 -39.96 -7.37
CA ASP A 112 3.34 -41.04 -7.67
C ASP A 112 2.89 -41.03 -9.13
N VAL A 113 3.10 -39.93 -9.84
CA VAL A 113 2.83 -39.79 -11.27
C VAL A 113 3.86 -40.61 -12.06
N LYS A 114 3.40 -41.50 -12.94
CA LYS A 114 4.25 -42.42 -13.72
C LYS A 114 4.01 -42.32 -15.23
N ASP A 115 5.03 -42.62 -16.03
CA ASP A 115 4.90 -42.79 -17.48
C ASP A 115 4.14 -44.09 -17.82
N THR A 116 3.82 -44.31 -19.09
CA THR A 116 3.13 -45.54 -19.56
C THR A 116 3.94 -46.83 -19.35
N ARG A 117 5.25 -46.71 -19.08
CA ARG A 117 6.16 -47.83 -18.78
C ARG A 117 6.30 -48.07 -17.28
N GLY A 118 5.81 -47.18 -16.41
CA GLY A 118 5.87 -47.31 -14.95
C GLY A 118 6.96 -46.49 -14.27
N ASN A 119 7.73 -45.66 -15.00
CA ASN A 119 8.76 -44.78 -14.44
C ASN A 119 8.10 -43.59 -13.74
N ALA A 120 8.46 -43.34 -12.48
CA ALA A 120 7.95 -42.22 -11.68
C ALA A 120 8.71 -40.90 -11.94
N LEU A 121 8.09 -39.77 -11.62
CA LEU A 121 8.84 -38.52 -11.40
C LEU A 121 9.94 -38.76 -10.35
N GLN A 122 11.16 -38.30 -10.60
CA GLN A 122 12.29 -38.53 -9.68
C GLN A 122 12.18 -37.75 -8.36
N ALA A 123 11.51 -36.59 -8.39
CA ALA A 123 11.25 -35.75 -7.23
C ALA A 123 9.93 -35.01 -7.45
N ASP A 124 9.28 -34.60 -6.38
CA ASP A 124 8.09 -33.76 -6.47
C ASP A 124 8.41 -32.44 -7.16
N TYR A 125 7.54 -32.04 -8.10
CA TYR A 125 7.64 -30.76 -8.77
C TYR A 125 6.70 -29.75 -8.10
N VAL A 126 7.28 -28.73 -7.48
CA VAL A 126 6.53 -27.67 -6.76
C VAL A 126 6.75 -26.33 -7.44
N TRP A 127 5.67 -25.58 -7.67
CA TRP A 127 5.72 -24.21 -8.18
C TRP A 127 4.73 -23.32 -7.43
N SER A 128 4.87 -22.02 -7.55
CA SER A 128 3.94 -21.05 -6.96
C SER A 128 3.42 -20.05 -7.99
N PHE A 129 2.26 -19.47 -7.72
CA PHE A 129 1.72 -18.34 -8.45
C PHE A 129 0.80 -17.53 -7.54
N SER A 130 0.50 -16.28 -7.88
CA SER A 130 -0.38 -15.41 -7.10
C SER A 130 -1.50 -14.84 -7.96
N THR A 131 -2.71 -14.87 -7.42
CA THR A 131 -3.86 -14.23 -8.04
C THR A 131 -3.84 -12.73 -7.82
N GLY A 132 -4.38 -11.97 -8.78
CA GLY A 132 -4.43 -10.50 -8.69
C GLY A 132 -5.43 -9.97 -7.66
N LEU A 133 -5.31 -8.68 -7.33
CA LEU A 133 -6.34 -7.94 -6.61
C LEU A 133 -7.64 -7.91 -7.42
N LEU A 134 -8.76 -8.20 -6.76
CA LEU A 134 -10.09 -8.10 -7.36
C LEU A 134 -10.46 -6.62 -7.51
N ILE A 135 -10.37 -6.06 -8.73
CA ILE A 135 -10.92 -4.72 -8.98
C ILE A 135 -12.43 -4.89 -9.19
N GLY A 136 -13.21 -4.57 -8.16
CA GLY A 136 -14.67 -4.62 -8.23
C GLY A 136 -15.25 -3.49 -9.07
N PRO A 137 -16.44 -3.69 -9.66
CA PRO A 137 -17.16 -2.63 -10.35
C PRO A 137 -17.57 -1.51 -9.38
N LEU A 138 -17.41 -0.26 -9.81
CA LEU A 138 -17.79 0.95 -9.09
C LEU A 138 -18.70 1.82 -9.96
N ILE A 139 -19.72 2.43 -9.36
CA ILE A 139 -20.58 3.42 -10.02
C ILE A 139 -19.83 4.75 -10.05
N VAL A 140 -19.54 5.24 -11.25
CA VAL A 140 -18.85 6.52 -11.48
C VAL A 140 -19.82 7.68 -11.42
N VAL A 141 -20.99 7.54 -12.06
CA VAL A 141 -22.01 8.59 -12.10
C VAL A 141 -23.39 7.99 -12.40
N THR A 142 -24.43 8.58 -11.81
CA THR A 142 -25.83 8.35 -12.18
C THR A 142 -26.45 9.60 -12.80
N SER A 143 -27.39 9.43 -13.72
CA SER A 143 -28.25 10.50 -14.23
C SER A 143 -29.70 9.99 -14.22
N PRO A 144 -30.59 10.55 -13.39
CA PRO A 144 -30.36 11.68 -12.48
C PRO A 144 -29.31 11.42 -11.40
N THR A 145 -28.64 12.49 -10.99
CA THR A 145 -27.69 12.49 -9.86
C THR A 145 -28.44 12.32 -8.53
N ASN A 146 -27.75 11.87 -7.48
CA ASN A 146 -28.38 11.64 -6.19
C ASN A 146 -28.97 12.93 -5.60
N ASN A 147 -30.24 12.87 -5.19
CA ASN A 147 -31.09 13.98 -4.75
C ASN A 147 -31.39 15.05 -5.81
N GLU A 148 -31.25 14.75 -7.10
CA GLU A 148 -31.65 15.69 -8.16
C GLU A 148 -33.15 15.98 -8.11
N VAL A 149 -33.53 17.24 -8.19
CA VAL A 149 -34.92 17.72 -8.18
C VAL A 149 -35.33 18.26 -9.54
N ASN A 150 -36.63 18.34 -9.81
CA ASN A 150 -37.19 18.80 -11.08
C ASN A 150 -36.80 17.92 -12.28
N VAL A 151 -36.59 16.63 -12.06
CA VAL A 151 -36.27 15.66 -13.11
C VAL A 151 -37.44 15.54 -14.09
N LEU A 152 -37.16 15.67 -15.40
CA LEU A 152 -38.16 15.50 -16.46
C LEU A 152 -38.88 14.15 -16.38
N LEU A 153 -40.20 14.11 -16.60
CA LEU A 153 -41.00 12.88 -16.43
C LEU A 153 -40.65 11.77 -17.44
N ASN A 154 -40.07 12.15 -18.59
CA ASN A 154 -39.59 11.24 -19.62
C ASN A 154 -38.08 10.93 -19.49
N LYS A 155 -37.45 11.27 -18.36
CA LYS A 155 -36.02 11.09 -18.17
C LYS A 155 -35.65 9.60 -18.23
N VAL A 156 -34.73 9.26 -19.13
CA VAL A 156 -34.01 7.98 -19.11
C VAL A 156 -33.02 8.00 -17.94
N ILE A 157 -33.13 7.01 -17.08
CA ILE A 157 -32.30 6.87 -15.87
C ILE A 157 -31.08 6.04 -16.25
N SER A 158 -29.89 6.44 -15.82
CA SER A 158 -28.65 5.79 -16.24
C SER A 158 -27.63 5.72 -15.11
N ALA A 159 -26.77 4.70 -15.18
CA ALA A 159 -25.65 4.50 -14.27
C ALA A 159 -24.41 4.03 -15.06
N THR A 160 -23.30 4.76 -14.91
CA THR A 160 -22.04 4.45 -15.59
C THR A 160 -21.06 3.80 -14.63
N PHE A 161 -20.51 2.66 -15.04
CA PHE A 161 -19.54 1.89 -14.27
C PHE A 161 -18.11 2.23 -14.67
N ASN A 162 -17.15 2.06 -13.76
CA ASN A 162 -15.72 2.27 -14.02
C ASN A 162 -15.12 1.22 -14.99
N MET A 163 -15.87 0.17 -15.33
CA MET A 163 -15.45 -0.93 -16.19
C MET A 163 -16.63 -1.55 -16.94
N ALA A 164 -16.33 -2.41 -17.90
CA ALA A 164 -17.33 -3.16 -18.65
C ALA A 164 -18.00 -4.22 -17.74
N MET A 165 -19.32 -4.33 -17.87
CA MET A 165 -20.16 -5.19 -17.04
C MET A 165 -20.69 -6.38 -17.84
N ASP A 166 -21.02 -7.46 -17.14
CA ASP A 166 -21.80 -8.54 -17.73
C ASP A 166 -23.24 -8.08 -17.90
N SER A 167 -23.62 -7.76 -19.14
CA SER A 167 -24.95 -7.28 -19.49
C SER A 167 -26.06 -8.26 -19.11
N SER A 168 -25.76 -9.56 -18.99
CA SER A 168 -26.77 -10.56 -18.58
C SER A 168 -27.17 -10.42 -17.11
N THR A 169 -26.33 -9.76 -16.29
CA THR A 169 -26.59 -9.53 -14.86
C THR A 169 -27.28 -8.19 -14.58
N ILE A 170 -27.53 -7.39 -15.62
CA ILE A 170 -28.19 -6.09 -15.55
C ILE A 170 -29.61 -6.25 -16.10
N ASP A 171 -30.56 -6.52 -15.20
CA ASP A 171 -31.95 -6.83 -15.51
C ASP A 171 -32.91 -6.12 -14.52
N GLN A 172 -34.21 -6.39 -14.63
CA GLN A 172 -35.24 -5.75 -13.80
C GLN A 172 -35.14 -6.10 -12.31
N THR A 173 -34.34 -7.09 -11.94
CA THR A 173 -34.07 -7.47 -10.55
C THR A 173 -32.79 -6.85 -10.00
N SER A 174 -31.96 -6.26 -10.85
CA SER A 174 -30.66 -5.72 -10.47
C SER A 174 -30.50 -4.22 -10.74
N PHE A 175 -31.22 -3.65 -11.71
CA PHE A 175 -31.40 -2.21 -11.87
C PHE A 175 -32.88 -1.85 -11.67
N ILE A 176 -33.21 -1.42 -10.45
CA ILE A 176 -34.58 -1.21 -10.00
C ILE A 176 -34.83 0.28 -9.77
N ILE A 177 -35.95 0.78 -10.27
CA ILE A 177 -36.48 2.10 -9.92
C ILE A 177 -37.74 1.89 -9.09
N LYS A 178 -37.83 2.50 -7.92
CA LYS A 178 -38.98 2.39 -7.01
C LYS A 178 -39.60 3.73 -6.68
N GLN A 179 -40.93 3.74 -6.57
CA GLN A 179 -41.70 4.77 -5.89
C GLN A 179 -42.15 4.22 -4.54
N GLY A 180 -41.51 4.66 -3.45
CA GLY A 180 -41.70 4.03 -2.14
C GLY A 180 -41.31 2.54 -2.17
N PHE A 181 -42.28 1.65 -1.94
CA PHE A 181 -42.07 0.20 -1.97
C PHE A 181 -42.39 -0.45 -3.32
N THR A 182 -42.99 0.29 -4.25
CA THR A 182 -43.47 -0.22 -5.54
C THR A 182 -42.41 -0.04 -6.63
N SER A 183 -42.08 -1.09 -7.38
CA SER A 183 -41.17 -1.01 -8.53
C SER A 183 -41.87 -0.40 -9.75
N THR A 184 -41.18 0.50 -10.46
CA THR A 184 -41.62 1.08 -11.73
C THR A 184 -41.25 0.15 -12.89
N GLU A 185 -42.17 -0.03 -13.84
CA GLU A 185 -41.90 -0.80 -15.05
C GLU A 185 -41.07 -0.01 -16.06
N GLY A 186 -40.08 -0.67 -16.67
CA GLY A 186 -39.22 -0.06 -17.68
C GLY A 186 -38.38 -1.08 -18.44
N ALA A 187 -37.90 -0.65 -19.60
CA ALA A 187 -36.96 -1.40 -20.42
C ALA A 187 -35.52 -1.09 -19.99
N ILE A 188 -34.70 -2.13 -19.85
CA ILE A 188 -33.30 -2.01 -19.51
C ILE A 188 -32.46 -2.26 -20.76
N SER A 189 -31.44 -1.42 -20.95
CA SER A 189 -30.43 -1.62 -21.97
C SER A 189 -29.04 -1.30 -21.40
N TYR A 190 -28.01 -1.90 -21.98
CA TYR A 190 -26.63 -1.69 -21.58
C TYR A 190 -25.78 -1.42 -22.82
N SER A 191 -24.98 -0.36 -22.80
CA SER A 191 -24.09 -0.01 -23.91
C SER A 191 -22.83 0.69 -23.42
N GLY A 192 -21.68 0.29 -23.95
CA GLY A 192 -20.37 0.73 -23.46
C GLY A 192 -20.18 0.30 -22.01
N ASN A 193 -20.11 1.28 -21.10
CA ASN A 193 -19.98 1.07 -19.65
C ASN A 193 -21.22 1.55 -18.88
N THR A 194 -22.34 1.84 -19.56
CA THR A 194 -23.51 2.49 -18.97
C THR A 194 -24.76 1.63 -19.10
N ALA A 195 -25.43 1.41 -17.98
CA ALA A 195 -26.77 0.83 -17.93
C ALA A 195 -27.82 1.95 -18.01
N TYR A 196 -28.89 1.70 -18.77
CA TYR A 196 -30.00 2.61 -18.96
C TYR A 196 -31.31 1.91 -18.58
N PHE A 197 -32.12 2.58 -17.77
CA PHE A 197 -33.50 2.24 -17.48
C PHE A 197 -34.39 3.29 -18.16
N THR A 198 -35.18 2.84 -19.13
CA THR A 198 -36.18 3.66 -19.82
C THR A 198 -37.56 3.30 -19.28
N PRO A 199 -38.21 4.21 -18.52
CA PRO A 199 -39.56 3.96 -18.01
C PRO A 199 -40.54 3.65 -19.16
N THR A 200 -41.37 2.61 -19.00
CA THR A 200 -42.36 2.24 -20.03
C THR A 200 -43.46 3.30 -20.15
N ASN A 201 -43.84 3.88 -19.01
CA ASN A 201 -44.73 5.03 -18.90
C ASN A 201 -43.95 6.24 -18.38
N LEU A 202 -44.44 7.45 -18.64
CA LEU A 202 -43.89 8.66 -18.01
C LEU A 202 -43.89 8.50 -16.48
N LEU A 203 -42.81 8.94 -15.82
CA LEU A 203 -42.73 8.98 -14.37
C LEU A 203 -43.80 9.93 -13.82
N GLU A 204 -44.31 9.67 -12.61
CA GLU A 204 -45.33 10.50 -11.99
C GLU A 204 -44.76 11.85 -11.54
N PRO A 205 -45.52 12.97 -11.66
CA PRO A 205 -45.05 14.28 -11.25
C PRO A 205 -44.97 14.45 -9.73
N ASN A 206 -44.03 15.28 -9.26
CA ASN A 206 -43.76 15.55 -7.85
C ASN A 206 -43.41 14.31 -6.99
N THR A 207 -42.95 13.24 -7.64
CA THR A 207 -42.73 11.94 -7.00
C THR A 207 -41.25 11.72 -6.77
N THR A 208 -40.90 11.29 -5.55
CA THR A 208 -39.54 10.84 -5.23
C THR A 208 -39.39 9.37 -5.63
N TYR A 209 -38.44 9.11 -6.52
CA TYR A 209 -38.04 7.77 -6.92
C TYR A 209 -36.70 7.40 -6.28
N THR A 210 -36.55 6.11 -5.99
CA THR A 210 -35.32 5.49 -5.50
C THR A 210 -34.77 4.57 -6.58
N GLY A 211 -33.58 4.87 -7.08
CA GLY A 211 -32.81 3.96 -7.92
C GLY A 211 -31.98 3.01 -7.05
N ILE A 212 -31.95 1.73 -7.42
CA ILE A 212 -31.22 0.67 -6.73
C ILE A 212 -30.47 -0.15 -7.78
N LEU A 213 -29.14 -0.19 -7.66
CA LEU A 213 -28.29 -1.16 -8.36
C LEU A 213 -27.85 -2.20 -7.35
N THR A 214 -28.28 -3.44 -7.52
CA THR A 214 -28.02 -4.48 -6.51
C THR A 214 -26.66 -5.13 -6.72
N THR A 215 -26.14 -5.76 -5.67
CA THR A 215 -24.96 -6.64 -5.70
C THR A 215 -25.07 -7.81 -6.69
N ARG A 216 -26.23 -8.03 -7.33
CA ARG A 216 -26.37 -9.01 -8.43
C ARG A 216 -25.66 -8.58 -9.70
N ILE A 217 -25.44 -7.27 -9.90
CA ILE A 217 -24.72 -6.74 -11.05
C ILE A 217 -23.24 -7.12 -10.93
N LYS A 218 -22.71 -7.79 -11.95
CA LYS A 218 -21.34 -8.29 -12.00
C LYS A 218 -20.57 -7.71 -13.18
N ASN A 219 -19.25 -7.57 -13.01
CA ASN A 219 -18.36 -7.34 -14.15
C ASN A 219 -18.20 -8.62 -14.99
N LEU A 220 -17.53 -8.52 -16.14
CA LEU A 220 -17.28 -9.68 -17.02
C LEU A 220 -16.47 -10.82 -16.34
N ALA A 221 -15.77 -10.52 -15.24
CA ALA A 221 -15.05 -11.49 -14.42
C ALA A 221 -15.91 -12.08 -13.28
N GLY A 222 -17.22 -11.82 -13.26
CA GLY A 222 -18.17 -12.36 -12.27
C GLY A 222 -18.15 -11.65 -10.90
N VAL A 223 -17.42 -10.54 -10.78
CA VAL A 223 -17.28 -9.77 -9.53
C VAL A 223 -18.46 -8.83 -9.37
N SER A 224 -19.20 -9.02 -8.28
CA SER A 224 -20.34 -8.20 -7.90
C SER A 224 -19.95 -6.79 -7.46
N LEU A 225 -20.89 -5.85 -7.53
CA LEU A 225 -20.80 -4.59 -6.78
C LEU A 225 -20.56 -4.90 -5.28
N ALA A 226 -19.73 -4.09 -4.62
CA ALA A 226 -19.37 -4.30 -3.21
C ALA A 226 -20.56 -4.15 -2.24
N ALA A 227 -21.54 -3.33 -2.60
CA ALA A 227 -22.81 -3.14 -1.90
C ALA A 227 -23.88 -2.66 -2.87
N ASP A 228 -25.15 -2.76 -2.48
CA ASP A 228 -26.25 -2.16 -3.23
C ASP A 228 -26.03 -0.64 -3.29
N TYR A 229 -26.07 -0.08 -4.50
CA TYR A 229 -25.93 1.35 -4.71
C TYR A 229 -27.32 1.97 -4.82
N ILE A 230 -27.67 2.80 -3.84
CA ILE A 230 -29.00 3.40 -3.70
C ILE A 230 -28.87 4.91 -3.84
N TRP A 231 -29.71 5.50 -4.70
CA TRP A 231 -29.83 6.95 -4.84
C TRP A 231 -31.28 7.35 -5.02
N THR A 232 -31.60 8.60 -4.76
CA THR A 232 -32.95 9.14 -4.94
C THR A 232 -32.94 10.29 -5.94
N PHE A 233 -34.09 10.56 -6.53
CA PHE A 233 -34.34 11.76 -7.33
C PHE A 233 -35.82 12.10 -7.30
N LYS A 234 -36.18 13.37 -7.53
CA LYS A 234 -37.56 13.85 -7.50
C LYS A 234 -37.97 14.46 -8.84
N THR A 235 -39.05 13.94 -9.41
CA THR A 235 -39.59 14.42 -10.68
C THR A 235 -40.22 15.82 -10.54
N LEU A 236 -40.29 16.54 -11.66
CA LEU A 236 -40.95 17.86 -11.68
C LEU A 236 -42.41 17.76 -11.26
N SER A 237 -42.90 18.76 -10.54
CA SER A 237 -44.33 18.88 -10.21
C SER A 237 -45.08 19.57 -11.37
N PHE A 238 -46.28 19.07 -11.69
CA PHE A 238 -47.29 19.86 -12.39
C PHE A 238 -48.41 20.19 -11.41
N LEU A 239 -48.81 21.46 -11.37
CA LEU A 239 -50.04 21.88 -10.71
C LEU A 239 -51.17 21.86 -11.76
N PRO A 240 -52.37 21.32 -11.47
CA PRO A 240 -53.53 21.58 -12.32
C PRO A 240 -53.72 23.10 -12.46
N PRO A 241 -54.14 23.61 -13.63
CA PRO A 241 -54.41 25.03 -13.76
C PRO A 241 -55.51 25.43 -12.76
N THR A 242 -55.16 26.31 -11.83
CA THR A 242 -56.10 26.91 -10.89
C THR A 242 -56.26 28.39 -11.19
N VAL A 243 -57.50 28.88 -11.07
CA VAL A 243 -57.77 30.31 -11.08
C VAL A 243 -57.28 30.87 -9.75
N ILE A 244 -56.27 31.73 -9.80
CA ILE A 244 -55.63 32.32 -8.61
C ILE A 244 -56.27 33.65 -8.21
N SER A 245 -56.96 34.31 -9.14
CA SER A 245 -57.71 35.52 -8.85
C SER A 245 -58.73 35.81 -9.95
N THR A 246 -59.86 36.39 -9.57
CA THR A 246 -60.84 36.97 -10.49
C THR A 246 -61.02 38.46 -10.24
N ASP A 247 -61.39 39.19 -11.28
CA ASP A 247 -61.80 40.59 -11.17
C ASP A 247 -63.02 40.82 -12.09
N PRO A 248 -64.25 41.03 -11.56
CA PRO A 248 -64.59 41.11 -10.15
C PRO A 248 -64.26 39.88 -9.32
N PHE A 249 -63.94 40.08 -8.04
CA PHE A 249 -63.74 38.98 -7.09
C PHE A 249 -65.08 38.30 -6.75
N ASP A 250 -65.04 37.08 -6.21
CA ASP A 250 -66.26 36.35 -5.87
C ASP A 250 -67.10 37.07 -4.81
N ASN A 251 -68.39 37.22 -5.09
CA ASN A 251 -69.38 38.00 -4.38
C ASN A 251 -69.07 39.51 -4.28
N GLU A 252 -68.23 40.06 -5.17
CA GLU A 252 -67.98 41.51 -5.21
C GLU A 252 -69.28 42.26 -5.46
N THR A 253 -69.60 43.21 -4.57
CA THR A 253 -70.77 44.08 -4.73
C THR A 253 -70.33 45.47 -5.16
N ASN A 254 -71.26 46.25 -5.71
CA ASN A 254 -70.99 47.58 -6.26
C ASN A 254 -70.04 47.62 -7.45
N VAL A 255 -69.97 46.53 -8.22
CA VAL A 255 -69.20 46.47 -9.46
C VAL A 255 -69.69 47.55 -10.42
N ILE A 256 -68.75 48.31 -10.99
CA ILE A 256 -69.07 49.35 -11.96
C ILE A 256 -69.70 48.74 -13.22
N LEU A 257 -70.68 49.41 -13.82
CA LEU A 257 -71.50 48.85 -14.90
C LEU A 257 -70.71 48.50 -16.17
N THR A 258 -69.54 49.10 -16.39
CA THR A 258 -68.68 48.86 -17.56
C THR A 258 -67.55 47.88 -17.30
N LYS A 259 -67.59 47.13 -16.19
CA LYS A 259 -66.49 46.27 -15.76
C LYS A 259 -66.21 45.16 -16.79
N ARG A 260 -64.93 44.95 -17.10
CA ARG A 260 -64.43 43.74 -17.78
C ARG A 260 -64.20 42.65 -16.74
N ILE A 261 -64.61 41.43 -17.04
CA ILE A 261 -64.53 40.30 -16.12
C ILE A 261 -63.28 39.50 -16.47
N THR A 262 -62.37 39.27 -15.53
CA THR A 262 -61.10 38.59 -15.77
C THR A 262 -60.87 37.46 -14.77
N ALA A 263 -60.05 36.51 -15.18
CA ALA A 263 -59.51 35.47 -14.31
C ALA A 263 -58.04 35.20 -14.66
N ASN A 264 -57.21 35.08 -13.64
CA ASN A 264 -55.79 34.76 -13.78
C ASN A 264 -55.55 33.31 -13.40
N PHE A 265 -54.78 32.60 -14.20
CA PHE A 265 -54.37 31.23 -13.92
C PHE A 265 -52.95 31.18 -13.33
N ILE A 266 -52.70 30.18 -12.49
CA ILE A 266 -51.36 29.94 -11.92
C ILE A 266 -50.32 29.53 -12.98
N VAL A 267 -50.80 28.97 -14.10
CA VAL A 267 -49.98 28.53 -15.23
C VAL A 267 -50.56 29.04 -16.56
N PRO A 268 -49.73 29.17 -17.61
CA PRO A 268 -50.23 29.45 -18.95
C PRO A 268 -51.20 28.38 -19.47
N MET A 269 -52.24 28.82 -20.17
CA MET A 269 -53.35 28.06 -20.71
C MET A 269 -53.23 27.95 -22.23
N ILE A 270 -53.86 26.92 -22.80
CA ILE A 270 -53.97 26.79 -24.26
C ILE A 270 -55.03 27.80 -24.75
N PRO A 271 -54.66 28.84 -25.54
CA PRO A 271 -55.57 29.94 -25.85
C PRO A 271 -56.86 29.52 -26.56
N ASN A 272 -56.82 28.48 -27.40
CA ASN A 272 -58.00 28.00 -28.12
C ASN A 272 -58.98 27.20 -27.25
N THR A 273 -58.62 26.86 -26.00
CA THR A 273 -59.52 26.23 -25.01
C THR A 273 -60.25 27.27 -24.16
N LEU A 274 -59.93 28.56 -24.32
CA LEU A 274 -60.56 29.69 -23.63
C LEU A 274 -61.45 30.47 -24.62
N THR A 275 -62.74 30.14 -24.64
CA THR A 275 -63.73 30.70 -25.57
C THR A 275 -65.02 31.07 -24.81
N ASN A 276 -66.02 31.61 -25.51
CA ASN A 276 -67.34 31.91 -24.92
C ASN A 276 -68.10 30.67 -24.41
N SER A 277 -67.66 29.45 -24.74
CA SER A 277 -68.22 28.22 -24.16
C SER A 277 -67.47 27.72 -22.92
N SER A 278 -66.28 28.25 -22.64
CA SER A 278 -65.48 27.89 -21.47
C SER A 278 -65.30 29.03 -20.46
N PHE A 279 -65.60 30.28 -20.83
CA PHE A 279 -65.74 31.41 -19.91
C PHE A 279 -67.10 32.09 -20.14
N ILE A 280 -68.04 31.83 -19.23
CA ILE A 280 -69.46 32.16 -19.38
C ILE A 280 -69.87 33.15 -18.29
N ILE A 281 -70.58 34.23 -18.65
CA ILE A 281 -71.21 35.16 -17.71
C ILE A 281 -72.74 35.04 -17.84
N LYS A 282 -73.46 34.88 -16.73
CA LYS A 282 -74.93 34.80 -16.70
C LYS A 282 -75.56 35.81 -15.75
N GLN A 283 -76.72 36.31 -16.10
CA GLN A 283 -77.66 37.00 -15.22
C GLN A 283 -78.84 36.05 -14.97
N GLY A 284 -78.88 35.41 -13.80
CA GLY A 284 -79.80 34.29 -13.57
C GLY A 284 -79.55 33.15 -14.57
N LEU A 285 -80.56 32.82 -15.39
CA LEU A 285 -80.44 31.78 -16.43
C LEU A 285 -79.96 32.32 -17.79
N THR A 286 -79.92 33.63 -17.97
CA THR A 286 -79.60 34.28 -19.26
C THR A 286 -78.10 34.47 -19.40
N THR A 287 -77.52 34.04 -20.52
CA THR A 287 -76.09 34.27 -20.80
C THR A 287 -75.88 35.67 -21.38
N ILE A 288 -74.90 36.40 -20.84
CA ILE A 288 -74.54 37.74 -21.29
C ILE A 288 -73.59 37.62 -22.49
N ALA A 289 -73.88 38.38 -23.55
CA ALA A 289 -73.04 38.41 -24.74
C ALA A 289 -71.77 39.25 -24.51
N GLY A 290 -70.63 38.71 -24.92
CA GLY A 290 -69.34 39.38 -24.82
C GLY A 290 -68.25 38.68 -25.61
N VAL A 291 -67.04 39.25 -25.53
CA VAL A 291 -65.84 38.76 -26.22
C VAL A 291 -64.84 38.26 -25.20
N VAL A 292 -64.38 37.01 -25.36
CA VAL A 292 -63.29 36.41 -24.59
C VAL A 292 -61.96 36.60 -25.31
N SER A 293 -60.94 37.00 -24.55
CA SER A 293 -59.55 37.12 -25.01
C SER A 293 -58.59 36.57 -23.94
N TYR A 294 -57.44 36.05 -24.36
CA TYR A 294 -56.44 35.48 -23.47
C TYR A 294 -55.05 36.04 -23.79
N SER A 295 -54.32 36.49 -22.76
CA SER A 295 -52.95 37.00 -22.89
C SER A 295 -52.15 36.70 -21.62
N GLY A 296 -50.93 36.18 -21.80
CA GLY A 296 -50.08 35.79 -20.67
C GLY A 296 -50.71 34.63 -19.90
N THR A 297 -51.18 34.90 -18.68
CA THR A 297 -51.93 33.96 -17.83
C THR A 297 -53.36 34.42 -17.53
N THR A 298 -53.82 35.49 -18.17
CA THR A 298 -55.10 36.15 -17.87
C THR A 298 -56.10 35.93 -19.00
N VAL A 299 -57.29 35.43 -18.66
CA VAL A 299 -58.46 35.45 -19.55
C VAL A 299 -59.34 36.65 -19.20
N THR A 300 -59.84 37.35 -20.21
CA THR A 300 -60.71 38.53 -20.08
C THR A 300 -61.97 38.37 -20.92
N PHE A 301 -63.12 38.53 -20.28
CA PHE A 301 -64.45 38.66 -20.88
C PHE A 301 -64.88 40.13 -20.87
N VAL A 302 -65.19 40.67 -22.05
CA VAL A 302 -65.70 42.04 -22.22
C VAL A 302 -67.18 41.98 -22.62
N PRO A 303 -68.12 42.43 -21.77
CA PRO A 303 -69.53 42.52 -22.14
C PRO A 303 -69.73 43.46 -23.33
N ASN A 304 -70.64 43.12 -24.25
CA ASN A 304 -70.93 43.94 -25.43
C ASN A 304 -71.68 45.25 -25.09
N SER A 305 -72.34 45.30 -23.94
CA SER A 305 -73.03 46.47 -23.39
C SER A 305 -72.73 46.60 -21.90
N SER A 306 -72.96 47.78 -21.31
CA SER A 306 -72.87 47.93 -19.86
C SER A 306 -73.82 46.97 -19.15
N LEU A 307 -73.35 46.44 -18.02
CA LEU A 307 -74.13 45.63 -17.09
C LEU A 307 -75.19 46.49 -16.40
N ASP A 308 -76.32 45.90 -16.05
CA ASP A 308 -77.42 46.61 -15.40
C ASP A 308 -77.06 46.96 -13.96
N ALA A 309 -77.57 48.08 -13.41
CA ALA A 309 -77.34 48.47 -12.01
C ALA A 309 -78.08 47.55 -11.03
N ASN A 310 -77.56 47.43 -9.79
CA ASN A 310 -78.13 46.60 -8.72
C ASN A 310 -78.47 45.15 -9.14
N THR A 311 -77.63 44.54 -9.99
CA THR A 311 -77.89 43.25 -10.61
C THR A 311 -76.75 42.27 -10.32
N THR A 312 -77.09 41.03 -9.95
CA THR A 312 -76.12 39.95 -9.70
C THR A 312 -75.88 39.12 -10.96
N TYR A 313 -74.62 38.87 -11.25
CA TYR A 313 -74.11 38.03 -12.33
C TYR A 313 -73.31 36.85 -11.78
N THR A 314 -73.33 35.73 -12.49
CA THR A 314 -72.52 34.53 -12.22
C THR A 314 -71.55 34.32 -13.37
N ALA A 315 -70.27 34.21 -13.06
CA ALA A 315 -69.19 33.91 -13.98
C ALA A 315 -68.71 32.47 -13.76
N THR A 316 -68.36 31.77 -14.84
CA THR A 316 -67.93 30.36 -14.80
C THR A 316 -66.79 30.13 -15.78
N ILE A 317 -65.70 29.54 -15.31
CA ILE A 317 -64.65 28.95 -16.14
C ILE A 317 -64.75 27.44 -16.05
N THR A 318 -64.98 26.78 -17.17
CA THR A 318 -65.24 25.33 -17.17
C THR A 318 -63.96 24.50 -17.23
N THR A 319 -64.06 23.23 -16.85
CA THR A 319 -63.03 22.18 -17.01
C THR A 319 -62.59 21.96 -18.46
N ALA A 320 -63.25 22.57 -19.44
CA ALA A 320 -62.79 22.58 -20.83
C ALA A 320 -61.49 23.39 -21.04
N ALA A 321 -61.18 24.33 -20.15
CA ALA A 321 -59.94 25.11 -20.20
C ALA A 321 -58.74 24.28 -19.71
N LYS A 322 -57.65 24.24 -20.49
CA LYS A 322 -56.48 23.39 -20.24
C LYS A 322 -55.18 24.18 -20.18
N ASN A 323 -54.24 23.74 -19.33
CA ASN A 323 -52.87 24.28 -19.31
C ASN A 323 -52.07 23.82 -20.54
N LEU A 324 -50.89 24.40 -20.79
CA LEU A 324 -50.03 24.00 -21.91
C LEU A 324 -49.59 22.53 -21.89
N ALA A 325 -49.65 21.85 -20.74
CA ALA A 325 -49.40 20.42 -20.60
C ALA A 325 -50.63 19.55 -20.91
N GLY A 326 -51.76 20.16 -21.29
CA GLY A 326 -53.02 19.48 -21.64
C GLY A 326 -53.90 19.11 -20.44
N THR A 327 -53.50 19.46 -19.22
CA THR A 327 -54.25 19.19 -17.98
C THR A 327 -55.41 20.19 -17.85
N PRO A 328 -56.67 19.74 -17.69
CA PRO A 328 -57.83 20.61 -17.45
C PRO A 328 -57.82 21.20 -16.02
N LEU A 329 -58.68 22.19 -15.76
CA LEU A 329 -59.03 22.53 -14.37
C LEU A 329 -59.57 21.28 -13.66
N GLU A 330 -59.32 21.20 -12.35
CA GLU A 330 -59.80 20.10 -11.51
C GLU A 330 -61.33 20.08 -11.42
N ASP A 331 -61.94 21.26 -11.27
CA ASP A 331 -63.39 21.50 -11.28
C ASP A 331 -63.74 22.82 -12.02
N ASP A 332 -65.01 23.01 -12.38
CA ASP A 332 -65.50 24.30 -12.90
C ASP A 332 -65.30 25.39 -11.83
N TYR A 333 -64.68 26.50 -12.21
CA TYR A 333 -64.46 27.63 -11.32
C TYR A 333 -65.60 28.64 -11.47
N ILE A 334 -66.47 28.71 -10.46
CA ILE A 334 -67.68 29.52 -10.46
C ILE A 334 -67.55 30.64 -9.43
N TRP A 335 -67.92 31.86 -9.81
CA TRP A 335 -68.04 32.98 -8.89
C TRP A 335 -69.19 33.90 -9.27
N THR A 336 -69.63 34.75 -8.34
CA THR A 336 -70.69 35.74 -8.59
C THR A 336 -70.21 37.15 -8.30
N PHE A 337 -70.92 38.16 -8.80
CA PHE A 337 -70.69 39.57 -8.45
C PHE A 337 -71.96 40.40 -8.72
N SER A 338 -72.13 41.52 -8.04
CA SER A 338 -73.29 42.41 -8.15
C SER A 338 -72.88 43.85 -8.46
N THR A 339 -73.57 44.50 -9.37
CA THR A 339 -73.35 45.90 -9.74
C THR A 339 -73.96 46.90 -8.76
N GLY A 340 -73.42 48.12 -8.69
CA GLY A 340 -73.79 49.13 -7.69
C GLY A 340 -74.91 50.11 -8.07
N SER A 341 -75.32 50.92 -7.09
CA SER A 341 -76.32 52.02 -7.19
C SER A 341 -75.71 53.37 -7.65
N ILE A 342 -76.56 54.33 -8.06
CA ILE A 342 -76.14 55.70 -8.45
C ILE A 342 -75.85 56.56 -7.20
N LEU A 343 -74.69 57.22 -7.10
CA LEU A 343 -74.19 57.92 -5.89
C LEU A 343 -74.11 59.47 -6.02
N VAL A 344 -74.59 60.20 -5.00
CA VAL A 344 -74.45 61.67 -4.86
C VAL A 344 -73.10 62.02 -4.19
N PRO A 345 -72.31 62.97 -4.71
CA PRO A 345 -71.01 63.30 -4.13
C PRO A 345 -71.12 64.13 -2.84
N THR A 346 -70.34 63.77 -1.82
CA THR A 346 -70.14 64.51 -0.56
C THR A 346 -68.64 64.69 -0.29
N VAL A 347 -68.25 65.74 0.46
CA VAL A 347 -66.88 65.84 0.97
C VAL A 347 -66.77 64.94 2.20
N ILE A 348 -65.92 63.92 2.13
CA ILE A 348 -65.73 62.94 3.22
C ILE A 348 -64.70 63.46 4.22
N SER A 349 -63.65 64.13 3.73
CA SER A 349 -62.55 64.60 4.56
C SER A 349 -61.90 65.85 3.98
N THR A 350 -61.25 66.59 4.88
CA THR A 350 -60.39 67.72 4.55
C THR A 350 -59.06 67.55 5.26
N ASP A 351 -58.00 68.05 4.63
CA ASP A 351 -56.66 68.13 5.22
C ASP A 351 -56.08 69.51 4.92
N PRO A 352 -55.94 70.42 5.89
CA PRO A 352 -56.18 70.19 7.30
C PRO A 352 -57.64 69.84 7.64
N PHE A 353 -57.83 69.00 8.66
CA PHE A 353 -59.18 68.68 9.14
C PHE A 353 -59.82 69.89 9.80
N ASN A 354 -61.15 69.90 9.91
CA ASN A 354 -61.86 71.03 10.51
C ASN A 354 -61.41 71.26 11.96
N LEU A 355 -61.01 72.49 12.27
CA LEU A 355 -60.43 72.95 13.54
C LEU A 355 -59.04 72.38 13.85
N GLU A 356 -58.32 71.83 12.86
CA GLU A 356 -56.94 71.37 13.06
C GLU A 356 -56.07 72.54 13.55
N THR A 357 -55.29 72.30 14.60
CA THR A 357 -54.27 73.23 15.09
C THR A 357 -52.90 72.72 14.72
N ALA A 358 -51.87 73.57 14.79
CA ALA A 358 -50.52 73.19 14.44
C ALA A 358 -50.30 72.80 12.96
N VAL A 359 -51.06 73.40 12.05
CA VAL A 359 -50.89 73.20 10.61
C VAL A 359 -49.58 73.84 10.11
N ILE A 360 -48.75 73.06 9.43
CA ILE A 360 -47.47 73.52 8.88
C ILE A 360 -47.66 74.62 7.82
N LEU A 361 -46.71 75.56 7.72
CA LEU A 361 -46.94 76.80 6.97
C LEU A 361 -47.04 76.60 5.44
N ASN A 362 -46.44 75.53 4.90
CA ASN A 362 -46.49 75.20 3.47
C ASN A 362 -47.56 74.14 3.15
N LYS A 363 -48.55 73.96 4.03
CA LYS A 363 -49.55 72.92 3.86
C LYS A 363 -50.34 73.13 2.57
N VAL A 364 -50.33 72.11 1.71
CA VAL A 364 -51.32 71.96 0.63
C VAL A 364 -52.63 71.54 1.27
N ILE A 365 -53.68 72.31 1.01
CA ILE A 365 -54.99 72.11 1.59
C ILE A 365 -55.79 71.23 0.65
N SER A 366 -56.48 70.21 1.14
CA SER A 366 -57.18 69.25 0.29
C SER A 366 -58.58 68.91 0.81
N ALA A 367 -59.43 68.47 -0.10
CA ALA A 367 -60.78 67.97 0.19
C ALA A 367 -61.05 66.71 -0.65
N SER A 368 -61.40 65.62 0.01
CA SER A 368 -61.68 64.33 -0.63
C SER A 368 -63.18 64.06 -0.72
N PHE A 369 -63.63 63.58 -1.87
CA PHE A 369 -65.04 63.36 -2.18
C PHE A 369 -65.42 61.87 -2.11
N SER A 370 -66.71 61.59 -1.86
CA SER A 370 -67.28 60.23 -1.78
C SER A 370 -67.25 59.46 -3.09
N VAL A 371 -67.06 60.15 -4.21
CA VAL A 371 -66.96 59.59 -5.56
C VAL A 371 -66.00 60.43 -6.40
N PRO A 372 -65.49 59.90 -7.52
CA PRO A 372 -64.75 60.68 -8.50
C PRO A 372 -65.55 61.87 -9.06
N MET A 373 -64.89 63.02 -9.12
CA MET A 373 -65.43 64.32 -9.52
C MET A 373 -65.01 64.68 -10.93
N ASN A 374 -65.83 65.49 -11.60
CA ASN A 374 -65.49 66.10 -12.88
C ASN A 374 -64.40 67.16 -12.64
N PRO A 375 -63.16 66.93 -13.13
CA PRO A 375 -62.04 67.83 -12.86
C PRO A 375 -62.28 69.26 -13.36
N LEU A 376 -63.09 69.45 -14.40
CA LEU A 376 -63.40 70.77 -14.97
C LEU A 376 -64.23 71.65 -14.01
N THR A 377 -64.95 71.03 -13.08
CA THR A 377 -65.79 71.74 -12.10
C THR A 377 -65.03 72.14 -10.83
N ILE A 378 -63.80 71.65 -10.66
CA ILE A 378 -62.91 71.94 -9.53
C ILE A 378 -61.83 72.92 -10.00
N ASN A 379 -61.99 74.19 -9.62
CA ASN A 379 -61.13 75.28 -10.06
C ASN A 379 -61.00 76.34 -8.95
N THR A 380 -60.30 77.43 -9.24
CA THR A 380 -60.06 78.50 -8.28
C THR A 380 -61.35 79.15 -7.76
N ASN A 381 -62.47 79.10 -8.46
CA ASN A 381 -63.73 79.67 -7.96
C ASN A 381 -64.50 78.69 -7.05
N SER A 382 -64.31 77.39 -7.25
CA SER A 382 -65.04 76.34 -6.54
C SER A 382 -64.29 75.71 -5.36
N PHE A 383 -62.97 75.90 -5.26
CA PHE A 383 -62.16 75.61 -4.07
C PHE A 383 -61.40 76.87 -3.62
N THR A 384 -61.80 77.46 -2.49
CA THR A 384 -61.19 78.67 -1.93
C THR A 384 -60.69 78.48 -0.50
N VAL A 385 -59.60 79.18 -0.14
CA VAL A 385 -59.13 79.32 1.26
C VAL A 385 -58.93 80.80 1.54
N LYS A 386 -59.39 81.25 2.72
CA LYS A 386 -59.33 82.66 3.15
C LYS A 386 -58.74 82.81 4.54
N ASN A 387 -58.03 83.91 4.78
CA ASN A 387 -57.73 84.44 6.11
C ASN A 387 -58.71 85.59 6.38
N GLY A 388 -59.70 85.39 7.24
CA GLY A 388 -60.85 86.30 7.35
C GLY A 388 -61.56 86.46 6.00
N ASN A 389 -61.62 87.69 5.48
CA ASN A 389 -62.20 87.99 4.17
C ASN A 389 -61.20 87.91 3.00
N THR A 390 -59.90 87.81 3.30
CA THR A 390 -58.84 87.86 2.29
C THR A 390 -58.60 86.48 1.68
N ALA A 391 -58.78 86.35 0.37
CA ALA A 391 -58.50 85.12 -0.34
C ALA A 391 -56.99 84.89 -0.48
N ILE A 392 -56.55 83.65 -0.27
CA ILE A 392 -55.16 83.25 -0.44
C ILE A 392 -54.92 82.94 -1.93
N SER A 393 -53.79 83.42 -2.48
CA SER A 393 -53.35 83.10 -3.83
C SER A 393 -52.94 81.63 -3.92
N ARG A 394 -53.40 80.92 -4.98
CA ARG A 394 -53.24 79.47 -5.08
C ARG A 394 -53.18 78.94 -6.51
N ILE A 395 -52.74 77.69 -6.60
CA ILE A 395 -53.03 76.77 -7.70
C ILE A 395 -54.03 75.73 -7.19
N VAL A 396 -55.09 75.44 -7.97
CA VAL A 396 -56.05 74.37 -7.67
C VAL A 396 -55.85 73.22 -8.65
N SER A 397 -55.81 72.00 -8.14
CA SER A 397 -55.69 70.78 -8.93
C SER A 397 -56.61 69.69 -8.39
N TYR A 398 -56.90 68.68 -9.21
CA TYR A 398 -57.74 67.55 -8.84
C TYR A 398 -57.09 66.23 -9.28
N LEU A 399 -57.00 65.26 -8.38
CA LEU A 399 -56.43 63.95 -8.65
C LEU A 399 -57.19 62.87 -7.87
N GLY A 400 -57.59 61.80 -8.57
CA GLY A 400 -58.36 60.71 -7.97
C GLY A 400 -59.74 61.19 -7.53
N THR A 401 -59.99 61.16 -6.22
CA THR A 401 -61.20 61.70 -5.57
C THR A 401 -60.93 62.98 -4.78
N THR A 402 -59.74 63.58 -4.89
CA THR A 402 -59.29 64.66 -4.00
C THR A 402 -58.96 65.94 -4.76
N ALA A 403 -59.53 67.06 -4.32
CA ALA A 403 -59.14 68.40 -4.75
C ALA A 403 -58.01 68.92 -3.86
N PHE A 404 -57.08 69.66 -4.46
CA PHE A 404 -55.93 70.27 -3.80
C PHE A 404 -55.90 71.76 -4.07
N PHE A 405 -55.59 72.51 -3.03
CA PHE A 405 -55.35 73.94 -3.00
C PHE A 405 -53.91 74.13 -2.54
N ASN A 406 -53.04 74.56 -3.44
CA ASN A 406 -51.63 74.81 -3.15
C ASN A 406 -51.39 76.32 -3.02
N PRO A 407 -51.18 76.85 -1.81
CA PRO A 407 -50.84 78.26 -1.62
C PRO A 407 -49.57 78.63 -2.41
N THR A 408 -49.56 79.77 -3.10
CA THR A 408 -48.37 80.22 -3.85
C THR A 408 -47.27 80.81 -2.95
N SER A 409 -47.57 81.02 -1.67
CA SER A 409 -46.65 81.47 -0.64
C SER A 409 -47.00 80.79 0.70
N PRO A 410 -46.02 80.61 1.61
CA PRO A 410 -46.28 80.05 2.94
C PRO A 410 -47.42 80.78 3.67
N LEU A 411 -48.29 80.02 4.33
CA LEU A 411 -49.30 80.54 5.23
C LEU A 411 -48.63 81.20 6.44
N SER A 412 -49.22 82.27 6.95
CA SER A 412 -48.74 82.95 8.16
C SER A 412 -48.85 82.04 9.40
N PRO A 413 -47.88 82.05 10.33
CA PRO A 413 -47.90 81.24 11.56
C PRO A 413 -48.98 81.72 12.53
N ASN A 414 -49.43 80.82 13.42
CA ASN A 414 -50.47 81.07 14.43
C ASN A 414 -51.71 81.81 13.88
N THR A 415 -52.15 81.44 12.67
CA THR A 415 -53.23 82.14 11.94
C THR A 415 -54.34 81.15 11.59
N VAL A 416 -55.59 81.58 11.76
CA VAL A 416 -56.79 80.80 11.41
C VAL A 416 -57.16 81.05 9.95
N TYR A 417 -57.37 79.97 9.17
CA TYR A 417 -57.82 80.00 7.79
C TYR A 417 -59.15 79.24 7.63
N THR A 418 -59.95 79.64 6.64
CA THR A 418 -61.23 79.02 6.28
C THR A 418 -61.18 78.45 4.87
N GLY A 419 -61.39 77.14 4.70
CA GLY A 419 -61.54 76.45 3.41
C GLY A 419 -63.00 76.33 2.98
N THR A 420 -63.26 76.31 1.67
CA THR A 420 -64.61 76.15 1.10
C THR A 420 -64.60 75.40 -0.23
N ILE A 421 -65.47 74.39 -0.36
CA ILE A 421 -65.87 73.75 -1.63
C ILE A 421 -67.32 74.14 -1.96
N THR A 422 -67.58 74.61 -3.17
CA THR A 422 -68.92 75.09 -3.58
C THR A 422 -69.79 74.02 -4.26
N THR A 423 -71.11 74.22 -4.27
CA THR A 423 -72.10 73.37 -4.96
C THR A 423 -71.94 73.27 -6.48
N SER A 424 -71.06 74.09 -7.09
CA SER A 424 -70.76 73.98 -8.52
C SER A 424 -69.90 72.77 -8.88
N VAL A 425 -69.32 72.09 -7.88
CA VAL A 425 -68.50 70.88 -8.06
C VAL A 425 -69.39 69.65 -8.27
N LYS A 426 -69.13 68.84 -9.32
CA LYS A 426 -69.97 67.70 -9.77
C LYS A 426 -69.19 66.39 -9.90
N ASN A 427 -69.85 65.23 -9.78
CA ASN A 427 -69.27 63.91 -10.06
C ASN A 427 -69.07 63.69 -11.58
N LEU A 428 -68.38 62.61 -11.98
CA LEU A 428 -68.20 62.26 -13.41
C LEU A 428 -69.53 62.00 -14.15
N LEU A 429 -70.60 61.68 -13.42
CA LEU A 429 -71.95 61.47 -13.93
C LEU A 429 -72.78 62.78 -13.97
N GLY A 430 -72.19 63.92 -13.59
CA GLY A 430 -72.82 65.25 -13.65
C GLY A 430 -73.63 65.67 -12.41
N THR A 431 -73.69 64.85 -11.36
CA THR A 431 -74.40 65.15 -10.10
C THR A 431 -73.60 66.13 -9.22
N PRO A 432 -74.14 67.29 -8.80
CA PRO A 432 -73.43 68.26 -7.94
C PRO A 432 -73.35 67.82 -6.47
N ILE A 433 -72.41 68.39 -5.71
CA ILE A 433 -72.44 68.29 -4.24
C ILE A 433 -73.66 69.04 -3.69
N ALA A 434 -74.30 68.51 -2.65
CA ALA A 434 -75.60 68.99 -2.19
C ALA A 434 -75.60 70.41 -1.61
N THR A 435 -74.56 70.80 -0.87
CA THR A 435 -74.39 72.13 -0.25
C THR A 435 -72.91 72.54 -0.23
N ASN A 436 -72.61 73.83 -0.02
CA ASN A 436 -71.23 74.29 0.14
C ASN A 436 -70.62 73.66 1.39
N TYR A 437 -69.43 73.11 1.28
CA TYR A 437 -68.69 72.52 2.40
C TYR A 437 -67.63 73.51 2.90
N VAL A 438 -67.71 73.92 4.18
CA VAL A 438 -66.85 74.94 4.79
C VAL A 438 -66.15 74.37 6.03
N TRP A 439 -64.85 74.66 6.21
CA TRP A 439 -64.08 74.26 7.39
C TRP A 439 -63.02 75.29 7.75
N THR A 440 -62.44 75.20 8.94
CA THR A 440 -61.36 76.09 9.41
C THR A 440 -60.15 75.32 9.92
N PHE A 441 -58.97 75.95 10.00
CA PHE A 441 -57.75 75.37 10.60
C PHE A 441 -56.78 76.47 11.06
N THR A 442 -55.87 76.15 11.98
CA THR A 442 -54.90 77.07 12.60
C THR A 442 -53.46 76.59 12.38
N THR A 443 -52.60 77.47 11.90
CA THR A 443 -51.18 77.15 11.63
C THR A 443 -50.33 77.04 12.90
N VAL A 444 -49.23 76.29 12.81
CA VAL A 444 -48.30 75.93 13.90
C VAL A 444 -47.52 77.08 14.49
N ASN A 445 -47.19 76.91 15.77
CA ASN A 445 -46.30 77.79 16.51
C ASN A 445 -44.82 77.50 16.17
N ASN A 446 -43.98 78.52 16.24
CA ASN A 446 -42.67 78.55 15.59
C ASN A 446 -41.53 77.99 16.49
N ILE A 447 -41.29 76.67 16.53
CA ILE A 447 -40.14 76.06 17.24
C ILE A 447 -39.09 75.53 16.25
N PRO A 448 -37.83 76.04 16.27
CA PRO A 448 -36.75 75.54 15.41
C PRO A 448 -36.28 74.11 15.79
N PRO A 449 -35.93 73.25 14.82
CA PRO A 449 -35.33 71.93 15.10
C PRO A 449 -33.90 72.05 15.64
N THR A 450 -33.47 71.06 16.44
CA THR A 450 -32.09 70.89 16.94
C THR A 450 -31.62 69.44 16.79
N VAL A 451 -30.31 69.16 16.75
CA VAL A 451 -29.74 67.79 16.76
C VAL A 451 -29.44 67.40 18.20
N ILE A 452 -30.00 66.27 18.66
CA ILE A 452 -29.93 65.82 20.07
C ILE A 452 -28.99 64.64 20.29
N ALA A 453 -28.66 63.86 19.25
CA ALA A 453 -27.72 62.75 19.33
C ALA A 453 -27.06 62.47 17.97
N THR A 454 -25.84 61.95 17.98
CA THR A 454 -25.13 61.45 16.80
C THR A 454 -24.42 60.12 17.09
N ASP A 455 -24.31 59.26 16.08
CA ASP A 455 -23.47 58.06 16.12
C ASP A 455 -22.67 57.96 14.80
N PRO A 456 -21.33 58.01 14.81
CA PRO A 456 -20.47 58.18 15.99
C PRO A 456 -20.73 59.48 16.77
N ILE A 457 -20.52 59.42 18.08
CA ILE A 457 -20.51 60.61 18.92
C ILE A 457 -19.39 61.56 18.47
N ASN A 458 -19.56 62.86 18.72
CA ASN A 458 -18.55 63.84 18.35
C ASN A 458 -17.17 63.50 18.98
N ASN A 459 -16.13 63.54 18.15
CA ASN A 459 -14.75 63.17 18.43
C ASN A 459 -14.50 61.68 18.78
N ALA A 460 -15.40 60.77 18.43
CA ALA A 460 -15.16 59.33 18.61
C ALA A 460 -13.89 58.88 17.87
N THR A 461 -13.06 58.05 18.51
CA THR A 461 -11.87 57.42 17.92
C THR A 461 -12.07 55.91 17.77
N GLY A 462 -11.34 55.25 16.86
CA GLY A 462 -11.43 53.80 16.69
C GLY A 462 -12.70 53.34 15.98
N VAL A 463 -13.35 54.23 15.23
CA VAL A 463 -14.59 53.92 14.52
C VAL A 463 -14.33 52.88 13.41
N LEU A 464 -15.20 51.87 13.30
CA LEU A 464 -15.11 50.85 12.25
C LEU A 464 -15.17 51.47 10.85
N LEU A 465 -14.44 50.88 9.89
CA LEU A 465 -14.37 51.42 8.53
C LEU A 465 -15.70 51.35 7.78
N ALA A 466 -16.58 50.40 8.13
CA ALA A 466 -17.92 50.26 7.56
C ALA A 466 -19.01 50.98 8.39
N LYS A 467 -18.64 51.96 9.22
CA LYS A 467 -19.59 52.62 10.13
C LYS A 467 -20.70 53.34 9.37
N ILE A 468 -21.94 52.98 9.70
CA ILE A 468 -23.14 53.75 9.36
C ILE A 468 -23.23 54.95 10.32
N ILE A 469 -23.49 56.13 9.77
CA ILE A 469 -23.52 57.39 10.51
C ILE A 469 -24.97 57.81 10.73
N THR A 470 -25.35 58.21 11.94
CA THR A 470 -26.71 58.65 12.25
C THR A 470 -26.73 59.98 13.02
N ALA A 471 -27.83 60.71 12.90
CA ALA A 471 -28.15 61.87 13.74
C ALA A 471 -29.65 61.91 14.05
N THR A 472 -29.99 62.29 15.29
CA THR A 472 -31.37 62.38 15.78
C THR A 472 -31.75 63.83 16.05
N PHE A 473 -32.92 64.26 15.59
CA PHE A 473 -33.45 65.62 15.75
C PHE A 473 -34.47 65.74 16.90
N SER A 474 -34.65 66.95 17.44
CA SER A 474 -35.61 67.25 18.52
C SER A 474 -37.07 67.22 18.09
N VAL A 475 -37.34 67.31 16.78
CA VAL A 475 -38.69 67.29 16.18
C VAL A 475 -38.63 66.58 14.82
N PRO A 476 -39.77 66.07 14.29
CA PRO A 476 -39.83 65.51 12.94
C PRO A 476 -39.37 66.51 11.85
N MET A 477 -38.49 66.04 10.98
CA MET A 477 -37.93 66.79 9.85
C MET A 477 -38.70 66.55 8.55
N ASP A 478 -38.68 67.52 7.63
CA ASP A 478 -39.14 67.34 6.26
C ASP A 478 -38.10 66.52 5.48
N PRO A 479 -38.40 65.25 5.11
CA PRO A 479 -37.45 64.38 4.46
C PRO A 479 -36.96 64.91 3.11
N SER A 480 -37.74 65.74 2.42
CA SER A 480 -37.36 66.33 1.13
C SER A 480 -36.18 67.31 1.25
N THR A 481 -35.98 67.88 2.44
CA THR A 481 -34.89 68.80 2.74
C THR A 481 -33.62 68.10 3.23
N ILE A 482 -33.66 66.78 3.46
CA ILE A 482 -32.51 65.97 3.88
C ILE A 482 -32.00 65.17 2.68
N ASN A 483 -30.90 65.63 2.10
CA ASN A 483 -30.30 65.06 0.90
C ASN A 483 -28.78 65.23 0.92
N ALA A 484 -28.09 64.82 -0.16
CA ALA A 484 -26.64 64.84 -0.24
C ALA A 484 -26.01 66.24 -0.12
N ASN A 485 -26.78 67.32 -0.32
CA ASN A 485 -26.33 68.70 -0.13
C ASN A 485 -26.54 69.21 1.30
N THR A 486 -27.36 68.54 2.11
CA THR A 486 -27.74 69.01 3.45
C THR A 486 -27.28 68.10 4.57
N PHE A 487 -26.99 66.82 4.30
CA PHE A 487 -26.25 65.90 5.17
C PHE A 487 -24.96 65.48 4.46
N ILE A 488 -23.83 66.05 4.87
CA ILE A 488 -22.56 65.96 4.15
C ILE A 488 -21.52 65.26 5.03
N LEU A 489 -20.95 64.16 4.55
CA LEU A 489 -19.75 63.55 5.12
C LEU A 489 -18.52 63.98 4.31
N ARG A 490 -17.46 64.46 4.97
CA ARG A 490 -16.20 64.87 4.35
C ARG A 490 -14.99 64.16 4.93
N GLN A 491 -14.04 63.84 4.05
CA GLN A 491 -12.65 63.53 4.38
C GLN A 491 -11.77 64.68 3.91
N ALA A 492 -11.05 65.36 4.81
CA ALA A 492 -10.10 66.43 4.46
C ALA A 492 -10.67 67.45 3.45
N GLY A 493 -11.94 67.84 3.61
CA GLY A 493 -12.65 68.76 2.73
C GLY A 493 -13.33 68.12 1.50
N VAL A 494 -13.02 66.88 1.13
CA VAL A 494 -13.65 66.16 0.00
C VAL A 494 -14.89 65.42 0.46
N MET A 495 -15.99 65.52 -0.29
CA MET A 495 -17.26 64.86 0.02
C MET A 495 -17.18 63.35 -0.24
N ILE A 496 -17.71 62.56 0.69
CA ILE A 496 -17.83 61.10 0.56
C ILE A 496 -19.25 60.76 0.11
N PRO A 497 -19.45 60.06 -1.01
CA PRO A 497 -20.77 59.66 -1.47
C PRO A 497 -21.38 58.59 -0.56
N GLY A 498 -22.70 58.62 -0.39
CA GLY A 498 -23.44 57.64 0.40
C GLY A 498 -24.95 57.77 0.23
N THR A 499 -25.67 56.79 0.74
CA THR A 499 -27.13 56.72 0.73
C THR A 499 -27.69 57.33 2.01
N ILE A 500 -28.70 58.19 1.88
CA ILE A 500 -29.40 58.82 3.01
C ILE A 500 -30.77 58.17 3.19
N LEU A 501 -31.08 57.79 4.42
CA LEU A 501 -32.38 57.26 4.84
C LEU A 501 -32.87 58.10 6.03
N TYR A 502 -34.17 58.40 6.07
CA TYR A 502 -34.78 59.15 7.18
C TYR A 502 -35.99 58.39 7.71
N SER A 503 -36.06 58.19 9.03
CA SER A 503 -37.16 57.51 9.70
C SER A 503 -37.43 58.13 11.08
N GLY A 504 -38.70 58.47 11.35
CA GLY A 504 -39.11 59.11 12.59
C GLY A 504 -38.47 60.48 12.78
N VAL A 505 -37.45 60.54 13.64
CA VAL A 505 -36.63 61.74 13.94
C VAL A 505 -35.14 61.51 13.66
N THR A 506 -34.77 60.37 13.06
CA THR A 506 -33.37 59.98 12.84
C THR A 506 -33.05 59.93 11.35
N VAL A 507 -31.95 60.59 10.96
CA VAL A 507 -31.32 60.43 9.66
C VAL A 507 -30.16 59.45 9.77
N THR A 508 -30.03 58.59 8.76
CA THR A 508 -29.00 57.57 8.60
C THR A 508 -28.27 57.78 7.28
N PHE A 509 -26.96 57.90 7.33
CA PHE A 509 -26.07 58.00 6.18
C PHE A 509 -25.21 56.73 6.10
N ILE A 510 -25.32 56.02 4.98
CA ILE A 510 -24.56 54.80 4.67
C ILE A 510 -23.52 55.17 3.61
N PRO A 511 -22.21 55.26 3.97
CA PRO A 511 -21.16 55.51 2.98
C PRO A 511 -21.19 54.46 1.85
N SER A 512 -21.06 54.92 0.60
CA SER A 512 -21.05 54.03 -0.58
C SER A 512 -19.73 53.25 -0.73
N VAL A 513 -18.69 53.66 -0.02
CA VAL A 513 -17.39 53.00 0.09
C VAL A 513 -16.97 52.97 1.56
N ASN A 514 -16.23 51.95 1.96
CA ASN A 514 -15.63 51.90 3.30
C ASN A 514 -14.77 53.14 3.56
N LEU A 515 -14.85 53.65 4.79
CA LEU A 515 -14.05 54.75 5.26
C LEU A 515 -12.57 54.33 5.34
N LYS A 516 -11.66 55.26 5.06
CA LYS A 516 -10.22 55.02 5.13
C LYS A 516 -9.78 54.90 6.58
N SER A 517 -8.77 54.06 6.81
CA SER A 517 -8.19 53.85 8.13
C SER A 517 -7.49 55.10 8.68
N ASN A 518 -7.47 55.25 10.01
CA ASN A 518 -6.84 56.34 10.76
C ASN A 518 -7.12 57.74 10.17
N THR A 519 -8.36 57.95 9.74
CA THR A 519 -8.77 59.15 9.01
C THR A 519 -9.83 59.89 9.81
N ASN A 520 -9.62 61.20 9.99
CA ASN A 520 -10.63 62.07 10.58
C ASN A 520 -11.67 62.46 9.53
N TYR A 521 -12.93 62.22 9.86
CA TYR A 521 -14.10 62.56 9.05
C TYR A 521 -14.90 63.65 9.73
N THR A 522 -15.44 64.57 8.93
CA THR A 522 -16.32 65.65 9.39
C THR A 522 -17.71 65.44 8.80
N VAL A 523 -18.73 65.45 9.64
CA VAL A 523 -20.13 65.43 9.19
C VAL A 523 -20.73 66.81 9.40
N THR A 524 -21.53 67.27 8.45
CA THR A 524 -22.23 68.55 8.50
C THR A 524 -23.69 68.35 8.13
N ILE A 525 -24.59 68.72 9.04
CA ILE A 525 -26.00 68.94 8.74
C ILE A 525 -26.20 70.44 8.57
N THR A 526 -26.53 70.88 7.37
CA THR A 526 -26.65 72.31 7.07
C THR A 526 -27.93 72.91 7.67
N ASN A 527 -27.96 74.22 7.91
CA ASN A 527 -29.14 74.96 8.33
C ASN A 527 -30.25 75.02 7.26
N ALA A 528 -30.05 74.45 6.07
CA ALA A 528 -31.07 74.33 5.04
C ALA A 528 -32.08 73.21 5.32
N VAL A 529 -31.78 72.27 6.23
CA VAL A 529 -32.76 71.26 6.67
C VAL A 529 -33.90 71.92 7.43
N LYS A 530 -35.13 71.48 7.16
CA LYS A 530 -36.34 72.06 7.76
C LYS A 530 -37.09 71.01 8.57
N ASN A 531 -37.74 71.44 9.64
CA ASN A 531 -38.77 70.61 10.26
C ASN A 531 -40.01 70.51 9.36
N VAL A 532 -40.94 69.61 9.69
CA VAL A 532 -42.21 69.50 8.94
C VAL A 532 -42.99 70.83 8.88
N ALA A 533 -42.78 71.74 9.85
CA ALA A 533 -43.34 73.08 9.87
C ALA A 533 -42.69 74.08 8.90
N GLY A 534 -41.64 73.68 8.17
CA GLY A 534 -40.89 74.51 7.24
C GLY A 534 -39.84 75.42 7.89
N ILE A 535 -39.54 75.21 9.18
CA ILE A 535 -38.58 76.00 9.96
C ILE A 535 -37.19 75.38 9.84
N ASN A 536 -36.21 76.20 9.48
CA ASN A 536 -34.82 75.81 9.33
C ASN A 536 -34.16 75.45 10.68
N LEU A 537 -33.22 74.50 10.64
CA LEU A 537 -32.24 74.31 11.72
C LEU A 537 -31.48 75.62 11.96
N VAL A 538 -31.31 76.03 13.23
CA VAL A 538 -30.82 77.37 13.60
C VAL A 538 -29.44 77.68 13.03
N ALA A 539 -28.55 76.70 12.99
CA ALA A 539 -27.21 76.80 12.45
C ALA A 539 -26.76 75.43 11.92
N ASN A 540 -25.69 75.41 11.11
CA ASN A 540 -25.08 74.13 10.70
C ASN A 540 -24.66 73.34 11.94
N TYR A 541 -25.00 72.06 12.00
CA TYR A 541 -24.52 71.14 13.02
C TYR A 541 -23.34 70.34 12.47
N VAL A 542 -22.18 70.48 13.10
CA VAL A 542 -20.91 69.89 12.64
C VAL A 542 -20.31 69.03 13.74
N TRP A 543 -19.90 67.80 13.39
CA TRP A 543 -19.15 66.92 14.30
C TRP A 543 -18.10 66.13 13.55
N THR A 544 -17.13 65.60 14.29
CA THR A 544 -16.01 64.82 13.74
C THR A 544 -15.89 63.44 14.36
N PHE A 545 -15.24 62.50 13.67
CA PHE A 545 -14.84 61.20 14.22
C PHE A 545 -13.62 60.65 13.48
N THR A 546 -12.82 59.82 14.15
CA THR A 546 -11.62 59.19 13.60
C THR A 546 -11.79 57.67 13.55
N THR A 547 -11.54 57.10 12.37
CA THR A 547 -11.60 55.64 12.14
C THR A 547 -10.45 54.89 12.78
N LEU A 548 -10.61 53.58 13.00
CA LEU A 548 -9.56 52.71 13.53
C LEU A 548 -8.34 52.63 12.62
N THR A 549 -7.20 52.31 13.22
CA THR A 549 -5.93 52.07 12.51
C THR A 549 -5.82 50.61 12.08
N VAL A 550 -5.55 50.36 10.80
CA VAL A 550 -5.28 49.04 10.21
C VAL A 550 -3.80 48.99 9.84
N PRO A 551 -3.05 47.93 10.22
CA PRO A 551 -1.63 47.83 9.88
C PRO A 551 -1.41 47.72 8.35
N PRO A 552 -0.26 48.20 7.83
CA PRO A 552 0.11 48.03 6.43
C PRO A 552 0.22 46.54 6.03
N PRO A 553 -0.18 46.16 4.80
CA PRO A 553 0.09 44.82 4.28
C PRO A 553 1.60 44.57 4.15
N THR A 554 2.03 43.32 4.36
CA THR A 554 3.41 42.86 4.15
C THR A 554 3.44 41.69 3.17
N VAL A 555 4.54 41.51 2.44
CA VAL A 555 4.77 40.31 1.62
C VAL A 555 5.35 39.21 2.53
N ILE A 556 4.62 38.10 2.64
CA ILE A 556 4.99 36.94 3.47
C ILE A 556 5.98 36.05 2.74
N SER A 557 5.79 35.83 1.43
CA SER A 557 6.62 34.93 0.64
C SER A 557 6.62 35.31 -0.83
N THR A 558 7.68 34.91 -1.54
CA THR A 558 7.81 35.07 -2.99
C THR A 558 8.21 33.75 -3.67
N SER A 559 7.77 33.57 -4.92
CA SER A 559 8.27 32.51 -5.80
C SER A 559 8.67 33.13 -7.13
N PRO A 560 9.95 33.07 -7.54
CA PRO A 560 11.09 32.54 -6.81
C PRO A 560 11.37 33.29 -5.49
N VAL A 561 11.96 32.59 -4.53
CA VAL A 561 12.47 33.21 -3.30
C VAL A 561 13.59 34.19 -3.62
N ASN A 562 13.84 35.17 -2.74
CA ASN A 562 14.91 36.15 -2.95
C ASN A 562 16.27 35.47 -3.15
N ASN A 563 17.03 35.93 -4.15
CA ASN A 563 18.31 35.41 -4.61
C ASN A 563 18.28 33.97 -5.15
N ALA A 564 17.12 33.43 -5.53
CA ALA A 564 17.05 32.12 -6.18
C ALA A 564 17.86 32.10 -7.49
N THR A 565 18.65 31.04 -7.69
CA THR A 565 19.39 30.76 -8.93
C THR A 565 18.77 29.60 -9.69
N GLY A 566 19.01 29.49 -11.00
CA GLY A 566 18.49 28.38 -11.79
C GLY A 566 16.99 28.45 -12.07
N VAL A 567 16.41 29.65 -12.02
CA VAL A 567 14.97 29.84 -12.27
C VAL A 567 14.65 29.55 -13.74
N VAL A 568 13.70 28.66 -13.98
CA VAL A 568 13.25 28.30 -15.34
C VAL A 568 12.70 29.52 -16.09
N LEU A 569 12.87 29.54 -17.42
CA LEU A 569 12.64 30.74 -18.24
C LEU A 569 11.17 31.13 -18.37
N ASN A 570 10.24 30.20 -18.15
CA ASN A 570 8.79 30.42 -18.19
C ASN A 570 8.17 30.63 -16.80
N LYS A 571 8.99 30.92 -15.78
CA LYS A 571 8.51 31.05 -14.40
C LYS A 571 7.51 32.21 -14.25
N VAL A 572 6.32 31.90 -13.73
CA VAL A 572 5.40 32.89 -13.17
C VAL A 572 5.95 33.35 -11.82
N ILE A 573 6.07 34.67 -11.65
CA ILE A 573 6.62 35.30 -10.46
C ILE A 573 5.48 35.63 -9.51
N THR A 574 5.53 35.20 -8.26
CA THR A 574 4.44 35.39 -7.29
C THR A 574 4.88 36.05 -6.00
N ALA A 575 3.96 36.75 -5.35
CA ALA A 575 4.10 37.33 -4.02
C ALA A 575 2.80 37.15 -3.22
N SER A 576 2.90 36.61 -2.00
CA SER A 576 1.77 36.39 -1.09
C SER A 576 1.77 37.42 0.03
N PHE A 577 0.60 37.95 0.38
CA PHE A 577 0.44 39.07 1.32
C PHE A 577 -0.12 38.64 2.68
N SER A 578 0.12 39.45 3.72
CA SER A 578 -0.36 39.23 5.08
C SER A 578 -1.85 39.52 5.30
N THR A 579 -2.52 40.07 4.30
CA THR A 579 -3.95 40.38 4.33
C THR A 579 -4.49 40.41 2.90
N GLN A 580 -5.81 40.47 2.76
CA GLN A 580 -6.45 40.59 1.47
C GLN A 580 -6.16 41.97 0.85
N MET A 581 -5.64 41.96 -0.38
CA MET A 581 -5.34 43.14 -1.17
C MET A 581 -6.57 43.62 -1.94
N ASP A 582 -6.65 44.92 -2.21
CA ASP A 582 -7.59 45.49 -3.18
C ASP A 582 -7.16 45.02 -4.58
N PRO A 583 -7.97 44.19 -5.27
CA PRO A 583 -7.61 43.64 -6.57
C PRO A 583 -7.32 44.71 -7.63
N THR A 584 -7.93 45.90 -7.53
CA THR A 584 -7.70 46.99 -8.48
C THR A 584 -6.33 47.65 -8.31
N SER A 585 -5.78 47.59 -7.09
CA SER A 585 -4.45 48.10 -6.76
C SER A 585 -3.32 47.15 -7.16
N ILE A 586 -3.64 45.90 -7.51
CA ILE A 586 -2.68 44.87 -7.96
C ILE A 586 -2.69 44.80 -9.49
N ASN A 587 -1.74 45.49 -10.11
CA ASN A 587 -1.62 45.62 -11.56
C ASN A 587 -0.14 45.77 -11.97
N THR A 588 0.12 46.01 -13.27
CA THR A 588 1.48 46.13 -13.82
C THR A 588 2.26 47.34 -13.32
N SER A 589 1.62 48.31 -12.67
CA SER A 589 2.30 49.43 -11.99
C SER A 589 2.65 49.12 -10.54
N SER A 590 1.96 48.15 -9.92
CA SER A 590 2.18 47.75 -8.53
C SER A 590 3.05 46.49 -8.41
N PHE A 591 3.05 45.61 -9.41
CA PHE A 591 3.92 44.44 -9.50
C PHE A 591 4.77 44.56 -10.76
N ILE A 592 6.03 44.98 -10.58
CA ILE A 592 6.97 45.28 -11.65
C ILE A 592 8.05 44.19 -11.67
N LEU A 593 8.41 43.72 -12.87
CA LEU A 593 9.57 42.87 -13.10
C LEU A 593 10.56 43.62 -14.01
N LYS A 594 11.85 43.62 -13.66
CA LYS A 594 12.91 44.28 -14.44
C LYS A 594 14.09 43.36 -14.73
N GLU A 595 14.63 43.48 -15.93
CA GLU A 595 15.95 43.02 -16.34
C GLU A 595 16.93 44.19 -16.19
N GLY A 596 17.70 44.22 -15.10
CA GLY A 596 18.48 45.41 -14.75
C GLY A 596 17.60 46.66 -14.62
N LEU A 597 17.76 47.62 -15.53
CA LEU A 597 16.94 48.86 -15.57
C LEU A 597 15.71 48.76 -16.48
N ILE A 598 15.60 47.72 -17.31
CA ILE A 598 14.56 47.57 -18.35
C ILE A 598 13.36 46.83 -17.76
N SER A 599 12.16 47.37 -17.93
CA SER A 599 10.92 46.68 -17.53
C SER A 599 10.61 45.50 -18.45
N VAL A 600 10.24 44.37 -17.86
CA VAL A 600 9.77 43.17 -18.55
C VAL A 600 8.27 43.26 -18.74
N SER A 601 7.77 43.01 -19.94
CA SER A 601 6.32 42.94 -20.21
C SER A 601 5.71 41.66 -19.63
N GLY A 602 4.55 41.78 -19.00
CA GLY A 602 3.84 40.67 -18.37
C GLY A 602 2.42 41.04 -17.97
N ASN A 603 1.63 40.01 -17.69
CA ASN A 603 0.28 40.14 -17.14
C ASN A 603 0.32 39.97 -15.63
N VAL A 604 -0.41 40.82 -14.91
CA VAL A 604 -0.58 40.71 -13.46
C VAL A 604 -1.98 40.17 -13.15
N SER A 605 -2.06 39.18 -12.26
CA SER A 605 -3.31 38.66 -11.72
C SER A 605 -3.22 38.57 -10.19
N TYR A 606 -4.39 38.51 -9.54
CA TYR A 606 -4.50 38.41 -8.09
C TYR A 606 -5.61 37.43 -7.72
N SER A 607 -5.31 36.46 -6.85
CA SER A 607 -6.28 35.48 -6.35
C SER A 607 -5.98 35.12 -4.89
N GLY A 608 -7.02 35.09 -4.06
CA GLY A 608 -6.88 34.89 -2.61
C GLY A 608 -6.07 36.00 -1.96
N VAL A 609 -4.83 35.69 -1.58
CA VAL A 609 -3.82 36.63 -1.01
C VAL A 609 -2.53 36.68 -1.84
N THR A 610 -2.55 36.18 -3.07
CA THR A 610 -1.36 36.03 -3.91
C THR A 610 -1.50 36.82 -5.21
N ALA A 611 -0.53 37.70 -5.47
CA ALA A 611 -0.33 38.34 -6.77
C ALA A 611 0.63 37.50 -7.62
N SER A 612 0.35 37.43 -8.91
CA SER A 612 1.14 36.69 -9.89
C SER A 612 1.47 37.61 -11.07
N PHE A 613 2.73 37.61 -11.48
CA PHE A 613 3.24 38.27 -12.69
C PHE A 613 3.67 37.18 -13.67
N THR A 614 2.98 37.09 -14.80
CA THR A 614 3.28 36.15 -15.89
C THR A 614 3.97 36.92 -17.01
N PRO A 615 5.28 36.71 -17.26
CA PRO A 615 5.97 37.33 -18.39
C PRO A 615 5.30 36.97 -19.73
N THR A 616 5.14 37.94 -20.64
CA THR A 616 4.53 37.67 -21.97
C THR A 616 5.47 36.92 -22.91
N LEU A 617 6.78 37.02 -22.65
CA LEU A 617 7.84 36.27 -23.34
C LEU A 617 8.64 35.50 -22.29
N ALA A 618 9.23 34.38 -22.70
CA ALA A 618 10.19 33.67 -21.85
C ALA A 618 11.30 34.61 -21.41
N LEU A 619 11.68 34.52 -20.13
CA LEU A 619 12.79 35.26 -19.55
C LEU A 619 14.09 34.84 -20.23
N LYS A 620 15.04 35.77 -20.34
CA LYS A 620 16.38 35.47 -20.87
C LYS A 620 17.13 34.61 -19.89
N ALA A 621 17.93 33.70 -20.40
CA ALA A 621 18.76 32.81 -19.60
C ALA A 621 19.99 33.53 -19.00
N ASN A 622 20.51 33.00 -17.90
CA ASN A 622 21.63 33.56 -17.12
C ASN A 622 21.47 35.06 -16.79
N THR A 623 20.25 35.51 -16.53
CA THR A 623 19.93 36.93 -16.41
C THR A 623 19.37 37.22 -15.02
N LEU A 624 19.90 38.26 -14.37
CA LEU A 624 19.42 38.75 -13.08
C LEU A 624 18.16 39.59 -13.28
N TYR A 625 17.04 39.13 -12.71
CA TYR A 625 15.78 39.86 -12.67
C TYR A 625 15.52 40.42 -11.29
N THR A 626 14.93 41.62 -11.24
CA THR A 626 14.46 42.28 -10.02
C THR A 626 12.95 42.42 -10.08
N ALA A 627 12.26 41.79 -9.14
CA ALA A 627 10.81 41.94 -8.97
C ALA A 627 10.53 42.93 -7.83
N THR A 628 9.45 43.70 -7.97
CA THR A 628 9.06 44.72 -6.99
C THR A 628 7.56 44.76 -6.82
N ILE A 629 7.09 44.64 -5.58
CA ILE A 629 5.77 45.13 -5.19
C ILE A 629 5.91 46.56 -4.69
N THR A 630 5.27 47.51 -5.36
CA THR A 630 5.39 48.94 -5.00
C THR A 630 4.40 49.33 -3.91
N THR A 631 4.61 50.51 -3.32
CA THR A 631 3.67 51.14 -2.36
C THR A 631 2.32 51.53 -2.97
N ILE A 632 2.10 51.33 -4.28
CA ILE A 632 0.78 51.51 -4.91
C ILE A 632 -0.19 50.40 -4.48
N ALA A 633 0.32 49.19 -4.21
CA ALA A 633 -0.49 48.06 -3.76
C ALA A 633 -1.08 48.32 -2.36
N LYS A 634 -2.40 48.15 -2.23
CA LYS A 634 -3.17 48.45 -1.01
C LYS A 634 -3.96 47.24 -0.54
N ASN A 635 -4.19 47.15 0.77
CA ASN A 635 -5.18 46.23 1.32
C ASN A 635 -6.61 46.70 1.05
N VAL A 636 -7.61 45.84 1.31
CA VAL A 636 -9.03 46.20 1.18
C VAL A 636 -9.48 47.38 2.06
N ALA A 637 -8.69 47.75 3.08
CA ALA A 637 -8.89 48.93 3.92
C ALA A 637 -8.24 50.21 3.34
N GLY A 638 -7.65 50.14 2.14
CA GLY A 638 -7.01 51.24 1.44
C GLY A 638 -5.60 51.61 1.96
N VAL A 639 -5.03 50.81 2.86
CA VAL A 639 -3.68 51.02 3.41
C VAL A 639 -2.65 50.42 2.47
N ALA A 640 -1.70 51.25 2.02
CA ALA A 640 -0.60 50.88 1.14
C ALA A 640 0.47 50.05 1.87
N LEU A 641 1.29 49.30 1.13
CA LEU A 641 2.56 48.79 1.65
C LEU A 641 3.40 49.94 2.24
N ALA A 642 4.07 49.68 3.38
CA ALA A 642 4.89 50.68 4.06
C ALA A 642 6.12 51.12 3.23
N SER A 643 6.69 50.18 2.45
CA SER A 643 7.79 50.42 1.53
C SER A 643 7.68 49.46 0.34
N ASN A 644 8.38 49.76 -0.76
CA ASN A 644 8.49 48.81 -1.86
C ASN A 644 9.14 47.51 -1.35
N TYR A 645 8.57 46.37 -1.71
CA TYR A 645 9.17 45.06 -1.46
C TYR A 645 9.92 44.62 -2.71
N VAL A 646 11.24 44.52 -2.61
CA VAL A 646 12.13 44.22 -3.74
C VAL A 646 12.83 42.90 -3.50
N TRP A 647 12.85 42.02 -4.50
CA TRP A 647 13.63 40.79 -4.47
C TRP A 647 14.22 40.50 -5.84
N THR A 648 15.29 39.71 -5.86
CA THR A 648 15.97 39.34 -7.11
C THR A 648 15.98 37.84 -7.30
N PHE A 649 16.17 37.39 -8.54
CA PHE A 649 16.44 36.01 -8.88
C PHE A 649 17.21 35.94 -10.20
N THR A 650 17.99 34.88 -10.39
CA THR A 650 18.78 34.64 -11.60
C THR A 650 18.22 33.44 -12.36
N THR A 651 17.89 33.64 -13.63
CA THR A 651 17.40 32.56 -14.50
C THR A 651 18.49 31.55 -14.83
N ILE A 652 18.06 30.31 -15.11
CA ILE A 652 18.95 29.21 -15.52
C ILE A 652 19.81 29.60 -16.73
N SER A 653 21.06 29.10 -16.77
CA SER A 653 22.01 29.36 -17.84
C SER A 653 21.60 28.76 -19.19
N ASN A 654 21.98 29.40 -20.29
CA ASN A 654 21.67 28.97 -21.67
C ASN A 654 22.72 28.03 -22.27
N GLN A 655 23.66 27.52 -21.47
CA GLN A 655 24.69 26.62 -22.00
C GLN A 655 24.11 25.21 -22.19
N PRO A 656 24.42 24.54 -23.32
CA PRO A 656 24.08 23.13 -23.49
C PRO A 656 24.63 22.31 -22.32
N PRO A 657 23.86 21.36 -21.77
CA PRO A 657 24.38 20.43 -20.78
C PRO A 657 25.55 19.61 -21.37
N THR A 658 26.53 19.31 -20.54
CA THR A 658 27.68 18.44 -20.88
C THR A 658 27.78 17.31 -19.88
N VAL A 659 28.23 16.14 -20.31
CA VAL A 659 28.58 15.04 -19.37
C VAL A 659 29.95 15.38 -18.76
N ILE A 660 30.00 15.51 -17.43
CA ILE A 660 31.22 15.82 -16.66
C ILE A 660 32.00 14.54 -16.35
N SER A 661 31.30 13.45 -16.04
CA SER A 661 31.94 12.18 -15.69
C SER A 661 31.01 11.00 -15.98
N THR A 662 31.60 9.83 -16.21
CA THR A 662 30.88 8.57 -16.39
C THR A 662 31.42 7.50 -15.45
N ASP A 663 30.56 6.57 -15.05
CA ASP A 663 30.96 5.34 -14.36
C ASP A 663 30.22 4.15 -15.01
N PRO A 664 30.92 3.23 -15.69
CA PRO A 664 32.37 3.15 -15.84
C PRO A 664 32.98 4.35 -16.57
N LEU A 665 34.24 4.65 -16.23
CA LEU A 665 35.05 5.60 -16.97
C LEU A 665 35.19 5.14 -18.43
N ASN A 666 35.35 6.09 -19.35
CA ASN A 666 35.58 5.77 -20.75
C ASN A 666 36.84 4.88 -20.90
N ASN A 667 36.69 3.79 -21.63
CA ASN A 667 37.66 2.70 -21.82
C ASN A 667 38.03 1.92 -20.56
N ALA A 668 37.21 1.94 -19.51
CA ALA A 668 37.42 1.09 -18.34
C ALA A 668 37.39 -0.40 -18.72
N SER A 669 38.35 -1.18 -18.22
CA SER A 669 38.42 -2.63 -18.35
C SER A 669 38.04 -3.33 -17.04
N GLY A 670 37.61 -4.58 -17.10
CA GLY A 670 37.32 -5.36 -15.89
C GLY A 670 36.03 -4.95 -15.19
N VAL A 671 35.09 -4.34 -15.93
CA VAL A 671 33.82 -3.88 -15.38
C VAL A 671 32.95 -5.09 -14.98
N LEU A 672 32.45 -5.11 -13.75
CA LEU A 672 31.57 -6.19 -13.27
C LEU A 672 30.32 -6.34 -14.13
N LEU A 673 29.83 -7.56 -14.30
CA LEU A 673 28.72 -7.86 -15.23
C LEU A 673 27.38 -7.27 -14.79
N ASN A 674 27.22 -6.97 -13.50
CA ASN A 674 26.05 -6.31 -12.92
C ASN A 674 26.18 -4.79 -12.81
N LYS A 675 27.21 -4.20 -13.44
CA LYS A 675 27.51 -2.78 -13.28
C LYS A 675 26.36 -1.92 -13.79
N GLN A 676 25.84 -1.07 -12.91
CA GLN A 676 25.00 0.06 -13.30
C GLN A 676 25.86 1.12 -13.99
N ILE A 677 25.38 1.61 -15.13
CA ILE A 677 26.10 2.57 -15.96
C ILE A 677 25.57 3.96 -15.65
N SER A 678 26.43 4.95 -15.40
CA SER A 678 26.00 6.29 -15.00
C SER A 678 26.75 7.40 -15.71
N ALA A 679 26.10 8.55 -15.82
CA ALA A 679 26.64 9.80 -16.36
C ALA A 679 26.19 10.99 -15.51
N ASN A 680 27.15 11.83 -15.09
CA ASN A 680 26.89 13.07 -14.36
C ASN A 680 26.92 14.26 -15.33
N PHE A 681 25.94 15.16 -15.24
CA PHE A 681 25.81 16.33 -16.09
C PHE A 681 26.30 17.62 -15.43
N SER A 682 26.62 18.63 -16.23
CA SER A 682 27.03 19.96 -15.78
C SER A 682 25.92 20.83 -15.21
N THR A 683 24.67 20.41 -15.37
CA THR A 683 23.48 21.07 -14.85
C THR A 683 22.39 20.03 -14.61
N GLN A 684 21.33 20.41 -13.90
CA GLN A 684 20.13 19.59 -13.82
C GLN A 684 19.47 19.41 -15.20
N MET A 685 19.14 18.15 -15.49
CA MET A 685 18.42 17.68 -16.67
C MET A 685 16.91 17.67 -16.44
N ASP A 686 16.15 17.79 -17.51
CA ASP A 686 14.71 17.50 -17.51
C ASP A 686 14.52 15.98 -17.36
N PRO A 687 13.94 15.49 -16.24
CA PRO A 687 13.76 14.06 -16.00
C PRO A 687 12.98 13.35 -17.10
N ALA A 688 12.03 14.02 -17.77
CA ALA A 688 11.26 13.42 -18.86
C ALA A 688 12.12 13.17 -20.11
N SER A 689 13.17 13.97 -20.30
CA SER A 689 14.11 13.85 -21.42
C SER A 689 15.19 12.79 -21.20
N ILE A 690 15.34 12.25 -19.99
CA ILE A 690 16.30 11.20 -19.65
C ILE A 690 15.54 9.87 -19.53
N ASN A 691 15.59 9.06 -20.58
CA ASN A 691 14.85 7.81 -20.67
C ASN A 691 15.61 6.82 -21.58
N THR A 692 15.05 5.64 -21.83
CA THR A 692 15.68 4.56 -22.61
C THR A 692 15.94 4.91 -24.08
N SER A 693 15.37 5.99 -24.61
CA SER A 693 15.68 6.50 -25.96
C SER A 693 16.84 7.51 -25.97
N THR A 694 17.16 8.11 -24.82
CA THR A 694 18.19 9.16 -24.71
C THR A 694 19.41 8.75 -23.91
N PHE A 695 19.31 7.72 -23.06
CA PHE A 695 20.44 7.01 -22.49
C PHE A 695 20.36 5.54 -22.92
N THR A 696 21.20 5.17 -23.89
CA THR A 696 21.23 3.83 -24.47
C THR A 696 22.53 3.11 -24.13
N LEU A 697 22.47 1.78 -24.12
CA LEU A 697 23.64 0.90 -23.99
C LEU A 697 23.58 -0.11 -25.13
N SER A 698 24.72 -0.39 -25.77
CA SER A 698 24.80 -1.37 -26.87
C SER A 698 26.14 -2.09 -26.89
N HIS A 699 26.20 -3.27 -27.50
CA HIS A 699 27.45 -3.97 -27.83
C HIS A 699 27.40 -4.44 -29.28
N GLY A 700 28.44 -4.17 -30.07
CA GLY A 700 28.46 -4.56 -31.49
C GLY A 700 27.26 -4.07 -32.32
N GLY A 701 26.64 -2.94 -31.94
CA GLY A 701 25.43 -2.41 -32.57
C GLY A 701 24.11 -3.03 -32.08
N ILE A 702 24.15 -4.04 -31.21
CA ILE A 702 22.98 -4.66 -30.61
C ILE A 702 22.59 -3.86 -29.35
N PRO A 703 21.35 -3.34 -29.25
CA PRO A 703 20.89 -2.63 -28.07
C PRO A 703 20.73 -3.56 -26.87
N VAL A 704 21.13 -3.09 -25.70
CA VAL A 704 20.92 -3.76 -24.41
C VAL A 704 19.67 -3.16 -23.78
N SER A 705 18.73 -4.01 -23.38
CA SER A 705 17.55 -3.57 -22.63
C SER A 705 17.91 -3.24 -21.19
N GLY A 706 17.28 -2.21 -20.65
CA GLY A 706 17.50 -1.75 -19.30
C GLY A 706 16.56 -0.61 -18.90
N VAL A 707 16.59 -0.28 -17.61
CA VAL A 707 15.82 0.82 -17.03
C VAL A 707 16.71 2.04 -16.87
N VAL A 708 16.20 3.19 -17.30
CA VAL A 708 16.85 4.49 -17.09
C VAL A 708 16.19 5.22 -15.93
N SER A 709 17.01 5.75 -15.03
CA SER A 709 16.57 6.63 -13.95
C SER A 709 17.46 7.86 -13.87
N TYR A 710 16.95 8.93 -13.26
CA TYR A 710 17.64 10.21 -13.13
C TYR A 710 17.39 10.81 -11.74
N SER A 711 18.47 11.19 -11.06
CA SER A 711 18.41 11.83 -9.74
C SER A 711 19.51 12.88 -9.58
N GLY A 712 19.16 14.07 -9.07
CA GLY A 712 20.09 15.18 -8.93
C GLY A 712 20.63 15.67 -10.27
N ILE A 713 21.87 15.32 -10.59
CA ILE A 713 22.56 15.58 -11.87
C ILE A 713 23.05 14.28 -12.54
N THR A 714 22.59 13.12 -12.06
CA THR A 714 23.11 11.80 -12.43
C THR A 714 22.03 11.01 -13.13
N ALA A 715 22.30 10.58 -14.37
CA ALA A 715 21.50 9.55 -15.03
C ALA A 715 22.14 8.18 -14.82
N THR A 716 21.32 7.17 -14.63
CA THR A 716 21.71 5.77 -14.43
C THR A 716 20.95 4.87 -15.38
N PHE A 717 21.66 3.99 -16.06
CA PHE A 717 21.15 2.90 -16.88
C PHE A 717 21.43 1.58 -16.15
N GLN A 718 20.38 0.88 -15.77
CA GLN A 718 20.42 -0.44 -15.16
C GLN A 718 20.08 -1.49 -16.21
N PRO A 719 21.03 -2.33 -16.66
CA PRO A 719 20.72 -3.45 -17.56
C PRO A 719 19.70 -4.41 -16.92
N ASP A 720 18.75 -4.91 -17.71
CA ASP A 720 17.73 -5.87 -17.24
C ASP A 720 18.35 -7.24 -16.91
N ASN A 721 19.40 -7.60 -17.65
CA ASN A 721 20.16 -8.82 -17.49
C ASN A 721 21.63 -8.49 -17.21
N LEU A 722 22.37 -9.44 -16.63
CA LEU A 722 23.82 -9.33 -16.51
C LEU A 722 24.46 -9.14 -17.89
N LEU A 723 25.40 -8.20 -17.98
CA LEU A 723 26.16 -7.96 -19.20
C LEU A 723 27.02 -9.20 -19.53
N SER A 724 27.13 -9.52 -20.82
CA SER A 724 28.05 -10.57 -21.30
C SER A 724 29.50 -10.24 -20.92
N SER A 725 30.28 -11.26 -20.55
CA SER A 725 31.68 -11.13 -20.16
C SER A 725 32.59 -10.83 -21.35
N ASN A 726 33.76 -10.24 -21.08
CA ASN A 726 34.77 -9.88 -22.09
C ASN A 726 34.19 -9.16 -23.32
N THR A 727 33.18 -8.31 -23.11
CA THR A 727 32.41 -7.66 -24.17
C THR A 727 32.57 -6.15 -24.05
N VAL A 728 32.82 -5.49 -25.17
CA VAL A 728 32.87 -4.03 -25.25
C VAL A 728 31.45 -3.49 -25.38
N TYR A 729 31.02 -2.73 -24.39
CA TYR A 729 29.76 -1.99 -24.42
C TYR A 729 30.03 -0.52 -24.71
N THR A 730 29.13 0.10 -25.47
CA THR A 730 29.09 1.54 -25.74
C THR A 730 27.80 2.11 -25.17
N ALA A 731 27.96 3.00 -24.21
CA ALA A 731 26.89 3.81 -23.66
C ALA A 731 26.81 5.14 -24.40
N THR A 732 25.58 5.61 -24.66
CA THR A 732 25.33 6.87 -25.38
C THR A 732 24.30 7.71 -24.64
N ILE A 733 24.64 8.97 -24.36
CA ILE A 733 23.64 10.02 -24.11
C ILE A 733 23.38 10.76 -25.42
N THR A 734 22.15 10.73 -25.91
CA THR A 734 21.80 11.36 -27.19
C THR A 734 21.50 12.85 -27.05
N THR A 735 21.44 13.58 -28.17
CA THR A 735 20.95 14.98 -28.22
C THR A 735 19.47 15.13 -27.86
N GLY A 736 18.74 14.02 -27.60
CA GLY A 736 17.39 14.08 -27.05
C GLY A 736 17.35 14.46 -25.56
N ALA A 737 18.46 14.27 -24.83
CA ALA A 737 18.59 14.66 -23.43
C ALA A 737 18.74 16.18 -23.29
N LYS A 738 17.88 16.79 -22.48
CA LYS A 738 17.75 18.26 -22.33
C LYS A 738 17.92 18.70 -20.89
N ASN A 739 18.45 19.90 -20.69
CA ASN A 739 18.43 20.55 -19.37
C ASN A 739 17.03 21.07 -19.01
N LEU A 740 16.83 21.54 -17.77
CA LEU A 740 15.55 22.14 -17.34
C LEU A 740 15.14 23.40 -18.14
N ALA A 741 16.06 24.00 -18.90
CA ALA A 741 15.78 25.09 -19.82
C ALA A 741 15.32 24.60 -21.22
N GLY A 742 15.22 23.28 -21.42
CA GLY A 742 14.84 22.65 -22.70
C GLY A 742 15.97 22.56 -23.73
N ILE A 743 17.21 22.88 -23.34
CA ILE A 743 18.38 22.89 -24.23
C ILE A 743 18.99 21.50 -24.26
N ALA A 744 19.12 20.95 -25.46
CA ALA A 744 19.71 19.63 -25.72
C ALA A 744 21.23 19.61 -25.50
N LEU A 745 21.79 18.42 -25.25
CA LEU A 745 23.22 18.18 -25.46
C LEU A 745 23.64 18.65 -26.86
N ALA A 746 24.84 19.25 -26.97
CA ALA A 746 25.34 19.78 -28.25
C ALA A 746 25.65 18.68 -29.28
N ALA A 747 26.03 17.49 -28.81
CA ALA A 747 26.26 16.29 -29.61
C ALA A 747 25.99 15.04 -28.76
N ASN A 748 25.82 13.88 -29.40
CA ASN A 748 25.76 12.61 -28.68
C ASN A 748 27.06 12.41 -27.90
N TYR A 749 26.95 12.09 -26.62
CA TYR A 749 28.10 11.74 -25.79
C TYR A 749 28.20 10.22 -25.70
N GLN A 750 29.29 9.65 -26.22
CA GLN A 750 29.52 8.22 -26.24
C GLN A 750 30.75 7.86 -25.41
N TRP A 751 30.66 6.77 -24.67
CA TRP A 751 31.81 6.17 -24.01
C TRP A 751 31.68 4.65 -24.02
N SER A 752 32.83 3.98 -24.03
CA SER A 752 32.91 2.52 -24.05
C SER A 752 33.51 1.98 -22.76
N PHE A 753 33.20 0.73 -22.45
CA PHE A 753 33.88 -0.03 -21.40
C PHE A 753 33.86 -1.52 -21.73
N THR A 754 34.82 -2.26 -21.19
CA THR A 754 34.96 -3.70 -21.39
C THR A 754 34.62 -4.43 -20.10
N THR A 755 33.62 -5.30 -20.16
CA THR A 755 33.25 -6.16 -19.03
C THR A 755 34.34 -7.15 -18.67
N ILE A 756 34.38 -7.53 -17.40
CA ILE A 756 35.36 -8.48 -16.86
C ILE A 756 35.33 -9.79 -17.64
N VAL A 757 36.50 -10.39 -17.84
CA VAL A 757 36.62 -11.76 -18.33
C VAL A 757 36.30 -12.70 -17.17
N LEU A 758 35.35 -13.61 -17.36
CA LEU A 758 35.06 -14.63 -16.35
C LEU A 758 36.10 -15.74 -16.47
N ILE A 759 37.01 -15.80 -15.51
CA ILE A 759 37.99 -16.89 -15.37
C ILE A 759 37.37 -17.91 -14.41
N PRO A 760 37.04 -19.13 -14.85
CA PRO A 760 36.52 -20.15 -13.95
C PRO A 760 37.54 -20.45 -12.84
N PRO A 761 37.13 -20.51 -11.57
CA PRO A 761 38.00 -20.97 -10.50
C PRO A 761 38.41 -22.43 -10.73
N SER A 762 39.64 -22.75 -10.35
CA SER A 762 40.20 -24.10 -10.40
C SER A 762 40.87 -24.45 -9.07
N VAL A 763 40.86 -25.73 -8.70
CA VAL A 763 41.61 -26.22 -7.53
C VAL A 763 43.09 -26.35 -7.93
N VAL A 764 43.96 -25.64 -7.22
CA VAL A 764 45.41 -25.61 -7.41
C VAL A 764 46.07 -26.79 -6.71
N SER A 765 45.64 -27.11 -5.50
CA SER A 765 46.17 -28.22 -4.70
C SER A 765 45.17 -28.68 -3.65
N THR A 766 45.29 -29.92 -3.20
CA THR A 766 44.51 -30.48 -2.10
C THR A 766 45.41 -31.05 -1.01
N ASP A 767 44.92 -31.07 0.23
CA ASP A 767 45.51 -31.82 1.34
C ASP A 767 44.42 -32.60 2.08
N PRO A 768 44.40 -33.94 2.01
CA PRO A 768 45.39 -34.79 1.35
C PRO A 768 45.45 -34.59 -0.17
N VAL A 769 46.65 -34.74 -0.73
CA VAL A 769 46.85 -34.73 -2.18
C VAL A 769 46.09 -35.90 -2.83
N ASN A 770 45.73 -35.77 -4.11
CA ASN A 770 45.01 -36.83 -4.82
C ASN A 770 45.78 -38.16 -4.78
N ASN A 771 45.08 -39.25 -4.45
CA ASN A 771 45.61 -40.59 -4.21
C ASN A 771 46.62 -40.68 -3.04
N ALA A 772 46.63 -39.73 -2.10
CA ALA A 772 47.45 -39.84 -0.90
C ALA A 772 47.15 -41.13 -0.13
N LEU A 773 48.19 -41.80 0.34
CA LEU A 773 48.11 -42.93 1.26
C LEU A 773 48.54 -42.45 2.65
N GLY A 774 47.90 -42.95 3.70
CA GLY A 774 48.35 -42.66 5.06
C GLY A 774 47.79 -41.37 5.68
N ALA A 775 46.66 -40.84 5.21
CA ALA A 775 46.06 -39.66 5.82
C ALA A 775 45.61 -39.94 7.28
N GLU A 776 45.89 -39.01 8.19
CA GLU A 776 45.47 -39.12 9.60
C GLU A 776 43.95 -39.25 9.76
N TYR A 777 43.47 -39.88 10.83
CA TYR A 777 42.03 -40.10 11.03
C TYR A 777 41.26 -38.81 11.31
N ASN A 778 41.89 -37.87 12.00
CA ASN A 778 41.35 -36.55 12.33
C ASN A 778 41.67 -35.49 11.26
N LYS A 779 42.02 -35.92 10.04
CA LYS A 779 42.50 -35.02 9.00
C LYS A 779 41.38 -34.09 8.54
N THR A 780 41.63 -32.78 8.64
CA THR A 780 40.87 -31.76 7.90
C THR A 780 41.25 -31.81 6.43
N ILE A 781 40.24 -31.91 5.57
CA ILE A 781 40.43 -32.05 4.13
C ILE A 781 40.38 -30.66 3.52
N THR A 782 41.40 -30.24 2.79
CA THR A 782 41.51 -28.88 2.26
C THR A 782 41.73 -28.84 0.76
N ALA A 783 41.30 -27.74 0.14
CA ALA A 783 41.54 -27.42 -1.26
C ALA A 783 41.87 -25.93 -1.41
N LEU A 784 42.98 -25.64 -2.10
CA LEU A 784 43.42 -24.30 -2.46
C LEU A 784 42.89 -23.94 -3.85
N PHE A 785 42.26 -22.77 -4.00
CA PHE A 785 41.74 -22.29 -5.28
C PHE A 785 42.70 -21.31 -5.97
N SER A 786 42.59 -21.23 -7.30
CA SER A 786 43.38 -20.33 -8.15
C SER A 786 43.01 -18.85 -8.00
N ILE A 787 41.80 -18.59 -7.50
CA ILE A 787 41.26 -17.26 -7.25
C ILE A 787 40.32 -17.30 -6.03
N ALA A 788 39.99 -16.12 -5.48
CA ALA A 788 39.10 -16.02 -4.35
C ALA A 788 37.67 -16.47 -4.69
N MET A 789 37.14 -17.36 -3.86
CA MET A 789 35.79 -17.91 -3.94
C MET A 789 34.77 -17.03 -3.19
N ASP A 790 33.50 -17.11 -3.59
CA ASP A 790 32.39 -16.61 -2.79
C ASP A 790 32.17 -17.54 -1.59
N PRO A 791 32.40 -17.07 -0.34
CA PRO A 791 32.27 -17.90 0.86
C PRO A 791 30.88 -18.51 1.04
N LEU A 792 29.82 -17.91 0.48
CA LEU A 792 28.46 -18.46 0.57
C LEU A 792 28.25 -19.70 -0.30
N THR A 793 29.07 -19.83 -1.36
CA THR A 793 28.97 -20.95 -2.31
C THR A 793 29.90 -22.11 -1.97
N ILE A 794 30.76 -21.96 -0.97
CA ILE A 794 31.63 -23.01 -0.42
C ILE A 794 31.04 -23.48 0.91
N ASN A 795 30.27 -24.56 0.88
CA ASN A 795 29.51 -25.08 2.02
C ASN A 795 29.36 -26.61 1.93
N GLU A 796 28.58 -27.21 2.83
CA GLU A 796 28.39 -28.66 2.94
C GLU A 796 27.70 -29.30 1.72
N THR A 797 27.19 -28.51 0.78
CA THR A 797 26.60 -29.02 -0.48
C THR A 797 27.56 -28.94 -1.66
N SER A 798 28.58 -28.07 -1.59
CA SER A 798 29.54 -27.86 -2.66
C SER A 798 30.92 -28.45 -2.38
N PHE A 799 31.30 -28.65 -1.11
CA PHE A 799 32.48 -29.43 -0.72
C PHE A 799 32.02 -30.67 0.06
N LEU A 800 32.09 -31.82 -0.60
CA LEU A 800 31.55 -33.08 -0.14
C LEU A 800 32.68 -34.09 0.12
N LEU A 801 32.48 -34.96 1.10
CA LEU A 801 33.35 -36.10 1.40
C LEU A 801 32.53 -37.38 1.44
N PHE A 802 33.02 -38.45 0.83
CA PHE A 802 32.34 -39.73 0.69
C PHE A 802 33.22 -40.89 1.11
N ASN A 803 32.61 -41.88 1.78
CA ASN A 803 33.14 -43.25 1.88
C ASN A 803 32.34 -44.13 0.90
N GLY A 804 32.93 -44.49 -0.23
CA GLY A 804 32.19 -45.10 -1.34
C GLY A 804 31.09 -44.16 -1.84
N THR A 805 29.83 -44.58 -1.75
CA THR A 805 28.65 -43.76 -2.10
C THR A 805 28.03 -43.06 -0.89
N THR A 806 28.50 -43.34 0.33
CA THR A 806 27.94 -42.79 1.56
C THR A 806 28.56 -41.42 1.89
N PRO A 807 27.77 -40.34 1.99
CA PRO A 807 28.28 -39.03 2.38
C PRO A 807 28.72 -39.02 3.85
N ILE A 808 29.86 -38.38 4.12
CA ILE A 808 30.37 -38.12 5.46
C ILE A 808 29.92 -36.74 5.90
N VAL A 809 29.38 -36.62 7.11
CA VAL A 809 28.97 -35.33 7.67
C VAL A 809 30.18 -34.59 8.22
N GLY A 810 30.31 -33.32 7.85
CA GLY A 810 31.39 -32.44 8.27
C GLY A 810 30.94 -30.98 8.25
N THR A 811 31.81 -30.10 8.74
CA THR A 811 31.64 -28.65 8.66
C THR A 811 32.57 -28.10 7.58
N VAL A 812 32.07 -27.16 6.78
CA VAL A 812 32.87 -26.51 5.73
C VAL A 812 33.20 -25.08 6.14
N THR A 813 34.47 -24.71 5.97
CA THR A 813 34.96 -23.34 6.19
C THR A 813 35.77 -22.88 5.00
N TYR A 814 35.78 -21.57 4.74
CA TYR A 814 36.56 -20.96 3.68
C TYR A 814 37.30 -19.72 4.20
N SER A 815 38.61 -19.66 4.00
CA SER A 815 39.45 -18.54 4.43
C SER A 815 40.60 -18.30 3.44
N GLY A 816 40.79 -17.04 3.05
CA GLY A 816 41.78 -16.66 2.04
C GLY A 816 41.42 -17.26 0.67
N LEU A 817 42.18 -18.28 0.26
CA LEU A 817 41.99 -19.06 -0.97
C LEU A 817 41.69 -20.54 -0.69
N THR A 818 41.54 -20.92 0.59
CA THR A 818 41.48 -22.33 1.00
C THR A 818 40.12 -22.67 1.56
N ALA A 819 39.48 -23.70 0.99
CA ALA A 819 38.34 -24.37 1.60
C ALA A 819 38.80 -25.55 2.46
N SER A 820 38.13 -25.76 3.59
CA SER A 820 38.44 -26.82 4.55
C SER A 820 37.15 -27.54 4.96
N PHE A 821 37.12 -28.85 4.78
CA PHE A 821 36.09 -29.76 5.26
C PHE A 821 36.61 -30.48 6.51
N ASN A 822 35.95 -30.27 7.65
CA ASN A 822 36.29 -30.90 8.91
C ASN A 822 35.22 -31.94 9.28
N PRO A 823 35.52 -33.26 9.18
CA PRO A 823 34.59 -34.32 9.56
C PRO A 823 34.10 -34.16 11.01
N VAL A 824 32.81 -34.45 11.27
CA VAL A 824 32.26 -34.40 12.64
C VAL A 824 32.81 -35.55 13.51
N VAL A 825 33.13 -36.68 12.89
CA VAL A 825 33.69 -37.87 13.52
C VAL A 825 34.96 -38.24 12.78
N ASP A 826 35.96 -38.76 13.50
CA ASP A 826 37.21 -39.25 12.91
C ASP A 826 36.94 -40.26 11.78
N LEU A 827 37.74 -40.14 10.72
CA LEU A 827 37.65 -41.00 9.53
C LEU A 827 38.08 -42.44 9.87
N LEU A 828 37.43 -43.41 9.23
CA LEU A 828 37.73 -44.82 9.40
C LEU A 828 39.14 -45.14 8.89
N PRO A 829 39.85 -46.07 9.52
CA PRO A 829 41.18 -46.48 9.09
C PRO A 829 41.18 -47.25 7.76
N ASN A 830 42.30 -47.20 7.03
CA ASN A 830 42.52 -47.85 5.73
C ASN A 830 41.35 -47.72 4.74
N THR A 831 40.63 -46.61 4.81
CA THR A 831 39.39 -46.43 4.07
C THR A 831 39.65 -45.43 2.96
N LEU A 832 39.28 -45.80 1.74
CA LEU A 832 39.33 -44.93 0.59
C LEU A 832 38.19 -43.91 0.69
N TYR A 833 38.54 -42.65 0.87
CA TYR A 833 37.61 -41.54 0.81
C TYR A 833 37.72 -40.81 -0.52
N SER A 834 36.59 -40.33 -1.03
CA SER A 834 36.52 -39.46 -2.19
C SER A 834 35.97 -38.10 -1.77
N ALA A 835 36.72 -37.05 -2.04
CA ALA A 835 36.29 -35.68 -1.85
C ALA A 835 35.92 -35.06 -3.19
N ARG A 836 34.91 -34.19 -3.18
CA ARG A 836 34.40 -33.52 -4.37
C ARG A 836 34.10 -32.06 -4.07
N ILE A 837 34.62 -31.17 -4.91
CA ILE A 837 34.14 -29.79 -4.99
C ILE A 837 33.31 -29.65 -6.26
N THR A 838 32.05 -29.24 -6.13
CA THR A 838 31.11 -29.19 -7.26
C THR A 838 31.17 -27.87 -8.02
N THR A 839 30.62 -27.87 -9.24
CA THR A 839 30.38 -26.66 -10.04
C THR A 839 29.45 -25.63 -9.38
N ALA A 840 28.81 -25.95 -8.24
CA ALA A 840 28.09 -24.97 -7.43
C ALA A 840 29.02 -23.96 -6.75
N ALA A 841 30.30 -24.30 -6.55
CA ALA A 841 31.34 -23.40 -6.03
C ALA A 841 31.66 -22.29 -7.04
N LYS A 842 31.49 -21.02 -6.65
CA LYS A 842 31.69 -19.85 -7.53
C LYS A 842 32.77 -18.93 -7.00
N ASN A 843 33.44 -18.22 -7.91
CA ASN A 843 34.30 -17.09 -7.54
C ASN A 843 33.45 -15.87 -7.09
N LEU A 844 34.10 -14.84 -6.54
CA LEU A 844 33.42 -13.58 -6.15
C LEU A 844 32.69 -12.87 -7.31
N ALA A 845 33.06 -13.18 -8.56
CA ALA A 845 32.38 -12.67 -9.76
C ALA A 845 31.19 -13.55 -10.20
N GLY A 846 30.81 -14.56 -9.41
CA GLY A 846 29.70 -15.48 -9.68
C GLY A 846 30.00 -16.54 -10.75
N THR A 847 31.24 -16.66 -11.20
CA THR A 847 31.65 -17.70 -12.17
C THR A 847 31.79 -19.04 -11.46
N PRO A 848 31.03 -20.08 -11.86
CA PRO A 848 31.19 -21.42 -11.31
C PRO A 848 32.52 -22.05 -11.74
N MET A 849 32.99 -23.04 -10.99
CA MET A 849 34.04 -23.95 -11.48
C MET A 849 33.61 -24.57 -12.81
N ALA A 850 34.56 -24.78 -13.71
CA ALA A 850 34.27 -25.33 -15.04
C ALA A 850 33.75 -26.78 -15.00
N ASN A 851 34.26 -27.57 -14.05
CA ASN A 851 33.87 -28.96 -13.81
C ASN A 851 33.96 -29.25 -12.31
N ASP A 852 33.28 -30.31 -11.86
CA ASP A 852 33.50 -30.85 -10.52
C ASP A 852 34.97 -31.29 -10.38
N TYR A 853 35.59 -30.96 -9.25
CA TYR A 853 36.93 -31.40 -8.91
C TYR A 853 36.85 -32.56 -7.93
N ASN A 854 37.21 -33.75 -8.38
CA ASN A 854 37.20 -34.98 -7.60
C ASN A 854 38.63 -35.40 -7.26
N TRP A 855 38.86 -35.79 -6.03
CA TRP A 855 40.09 -36.45 -5.62
C TRP A 855 39.80 -37.49 -4.55
N SER A 856 40.71 -38.43 -4.40
CA SER A 856 40.61 -39.46 -3.37
C SER A 856 41.84 -39.50 -2.49
N PHE A 857 41.70 -40.09 -1.31
CA PHE A 857 42.81 -40.41 -0.44
C PHE A 857 42.44 -41.60 0.43
N THR A 858 43.44 -42.34 0.87
CA THR A 858 43.27 -43.47 1.80
C THR A 858 43.81 -43.05 3.16
N THR A 859 42.98 -43.14 4.19
CA THR A 859 43.43 -42.94 5.57
C THR A 859 44.48 -43.98 5.94
N LYS A 860 45.35 -43.66 6.90
CA LYS A 860 46.36 -44.60 7.37
C LYS A 860 45.73 -45.89 7.87
N LEU A 861 46.47 -46.98 7.77
CA LEU A 861 46.05 -48.27 8.33
C LEU A 861 45.72 -48.10 9.81
N SER A 862 44.66 -48.77 10.30
CA SER A 862 44.38 -48.84 11.73
C SER A 862 45.59 -49.47 12.38
N GLY A 863 46.17 -48.82 13.40
CA GLY A 863 47.15 -49.48 14.24
C GLY A 863 46.56 -50.79 14.80
N GLY A 864 47.29 -51.89 14.64
CA GLY A 864 47.13 -53.17 15.35
C GLY A 864 45.87 -54.00 15.12
N ALA A 865 45.99 -55.30 15.36
CA ALA A 865 44.83 -56.13 15.70
C ALA A 865 44.11 -55.59 16.96
N PRO A 866 42.83 -55.93 17.21
CA PRO A 866 42.18 -55.53 18.44
C PRO A 866 42.87 -56.19 19.63
N PHE A 867 43.09 -55.46 20.73
CA PHE A 867 43.71 -56.01 21.92
C PHE A 867 42.85 -57.12 22.55
N VAL A 868 43.45 -58.28 22.87
CA VAL A 868 42.75 -59.41 23.49
C VAL A 868 42.82 -59.26 25.01
N ASN A 869 41.70 -58.85 25.62
CA ASN A 869 41.66 -58.65 27.06
C ASN A 869 41.60 -59.99 27.81
N LEU A 870 42.65 -60.27 28.60
CA LEU A 870 42.78 -61.49 29.43
C LEU A 870 42.05 -61.38 30.79
N ASN A 871 41.56 -60.19 31.18
CA ASN A 871 40.84 -59.97 32.43
C ASN A 871 41.48 -60.70 33.64
N SER A 872 40.73 -61.53 34.37
CA SER A 872 41.24 -62.22 35.56
C SER A 872 42.28 -63.30 35.26
N VAL A 873 42.38 -63.81 34.02
CA VAL A 873 43.42 -64.78 33.66
C VAL A 873 44.80 -64.13 33.45
N ALA A 874 44.85 -62.80 33.29
CA ALA A 874 46.10 -62.06 33.08
C ALA A 874 47.14 -62.21 34.21
N ARG A 875 46.69 -62.59 35.41
CA ARG A 875 47.56 -62.85 36.58
C ARG A 875 48.35 -64.16 36.50
N PHE A 876 47.94 -65.08 35.63
CA PHE A 876 48.54 -66.41 35.54
C PHE A 876 49.59 -66.48 34.43
N GLY A 877 50.75 -67.05 34.75
CA GLY A 877 51.78 -67.43 33.79
C GLY A 877 51.48 -68.81 33.20
N ILE A 878 50.83 -69.67 33.98
CA ILE A 878 50.29 -70.96 33.55
C ILE A 878 48.86 -71.08 34.05
N ILE A 879 47.93 -71.44 33.18
CA ILE A 879 46.65 -72.00 33.61
C ILE A 879 46.31 -73.24 32.78
N ALA A 880 45.92 -74.33 33.44
CA ALA A 880 45.63 -75.61 32.79
C ALA A 880 44.25 -76.18 33.12
N GLY A 881 43.74 -77.03 32.24
CA GLY A 881 42.49 -77.77 32.45
C GLY A 881 42.66 -79.11 33.16
N ALA A 882 43.73 -79.84 32.81
CA ALA A 882 43.92 -81.24 33.21
C ALA A 882 45.19 -81.53 34.02
N GLY A 883 46.25 -80.72 33.89
CA GLY A 883 47.50 -80.96 34.61
C GLY A 883 48.57 -79.88 34.38
N VAL A 884 49.46 -79.69 35.34
CA VAL A 884 50.66 -78.86 35.20
C VAL A 884 51.86 -79.69 35.66
N SER A 885 52.82 -79.97 34.80
CA SER A 885 53.97 -80.80 35.19
C SER A 885 55.30 -80.15 34.83
N ASN A 886 56.31 -80.40 35.67
CA ASN A 886 57.71 -80.21 35.35
C ASN A 886 58.43 -81.57 35.41
N ASN A 887 58.85 -82.09 34.26
CA ASN A 887 59.35 -83.46 34.16
C ASN A 887 60.80 -83.61 34.65
N ALA A 888 61.63 -82.59 34.46
CA ALA A 888 63.03 -82.55 34.89
C ALA A 888 63.51 -81.09 35.06
N GLY A 889 64.73 -80.90 35.58
CA GLY A 889 65.39 -79.58 35.63
C GLY A 889 64.74 -78.55 36.56
N PHE A 890 65.36 -77.37 36.65
CA PHE A 890 64.91 -76.26 37.51
C PHE A 890 64.15 -75.24 36.67
N SER A 891 62.86 -75.48 36.45
CA SER A 891 62.01 -74.51 35.74
C SER A 891 61.56 -73.39 36.66
N GLU A 892 61.43 -72.18 36.14
CA GLU A 892 61.07 -70.98 36.90
C GLU A 892 59.93 -70.22 36.23
N ILE A 893 58.96 -69.78 37.03
CA ILE A 893 57.89 -68.87 36.61
C ILE A 893 57.99 -67.60 37.45
N HIS A 894 58.16 -66.44 36.81
CA HIS A 894 58.43 -65.17 37.48
C HIS A 894 57.22 -64.24 37.50
N ASP A 895 56.92 -63.68 38.68
CA ASP A 895 55.93 -62.62 38.94
C ASP A 895 54.50 -62.92 38.47
N MET A 896 54.15 -64.21 38.42
CA MET A 896 52.85 -64.71 37.94
C MET A 896 52.43 -65.98 38.68
N ASP A 897 51.12 -66.22 38.72
CA ASP A 897 50.53 -67.39 39.36
C ASP A 897 50.47 -68.62 38.41
N VAL A 898 50.37 -69.82 39.00
CA VAL A 898 50.08 -71.07 38.29
C VAL A 898 48.71 -71.57 38.74
N GLY A 899 47.80 -71.81 37.80
CA GLY A 899 46.43 -72.23 38.07
C GLY A 899 46.08 -73.56 37.42
N ILE A 900 45.27 -74.38 38.10
CA ILE A 900 44.65 -75.56 37.49
C ILE A 900 43.17 -75.62 37.83
N SER A 901 42.31 -75.67 36.81
CA SER A 901 40.86 -75.82 36.97
C SER A 901 40.21 -76.36 35.69
N PRO A 902 39.34 -77.38 35.79
CA PRO A 902 38.81 -77.99 37.02
C PRO A 902 39.75 -79.01 37.70
N GLY A 903 40.96 -79.23 37.18
CA GLY A 903 41.92 -80.17 37.78
C GLY A 903 42.32 -79.84 39.21
N PHE A 904 42.82 -80.86 39.91
CA PHE A 904 43.17 -80.80 41.34
C PHE A 904 44.66 -80.57 41.57
N ARG A 905 45.04 -80.15 42.78
CA ARG A 905 46.43 -79.91 43.20
C ARG A 905 47.33 -81.12 42.98
N SER A 906 46.80 -82.34 43.12
CA SER A 906 47.52 -83.59 42.86
C SER A 906 47.98 -83.74 41.41
N SER A 907 47.38 -82.99 40.47
CA SER A 907 47.76 -82.95 39.05
C SER A 907 48.79 -81.85 38.75
N VAL A 908 49.31 -81.17 39.79
CA VAL A 908 50.47 -80.29 39.70
C VAL A 908 51.70 -81.04 40.20
N THR A 909 52.61 -81.41 39.30
CA THR A 909 53.77 -82.27 39.60
C THR A 909 55.10 -81.61 39.22
N GLY A 910 56.17 -81.91 39.95
CA GLY A 910 57.51 -81.37 39.67
C GLY A 910 57.78 -79.95 40.20
N PHE A 911 56.95 -79.46 41.14
CA PHE A 911 57.10 -78.18 41.85
C PHE A 911 57.26 -78.41 43.36
N PRO A 912 58.47 -78.66 43.91
CA PRO A 912 59.81 -78.58 43.30
C PRO A 912 60.22 -79.81 42.45
N PRO A 913 61.29 -79.74 41.61
CA PRO A 913 62.33 -78.70 41.55
C PRO A 913 61.95 -77.40 40.83
N ALA A 914 60.84 -77.34 40.11
CA ALA A 914 60.37 -76.08 39.56
C ALA A 914 59.86 -75.14 40.66
N ILE A 915 60.07 -73.84 40.48
CA ILE A 915 59.70 -72.81 41.45
C ILE A 915 58.83 -71.72 40.80
N ILE A 916 58.05 -71.05 41.65
CA ILE A 916 57.38 -69.80 41.29
C ILE A 916 58.02 -68.70 42.10
N VAL A 917 58.58 -67.71 41.40
CA VAL A 917 59.18 -66.51 41.99
C VAL A 917 58.08 -65.44 42.06
N ASN A 918 57.81 -64.92 43.25
CA ASN A 918 56.81 -63.86 43.50
C ASN A 918 55.38 -64.19 43.00
N GLY A 919 54.98 -65.46 43.05
CA GLY A 919 53.63 -65.92 42.71
C GLY A 919 53.23 -67.16 43.51
N ALA A 920 52.05 -67.70 43.24
CA ALA A 920 51.52 -68.88 43.94
C ALA A 920 50.93 -69.93 42.99
N ILE A 921 50.89 -71.18 43.46
CA ILE A 921 50.13 -72.26 42.82
C ILE A 921 48.71 -72.25 43.41
N TYR A 922 47.70 -72.28 42.56
CA TYR A 922 46.29 -72.40 42.91
C TYR A 922 45.64 -73.58 42.17
N ALA A 923 44.86 -74.39 42.90
CA ALA A 923 44.12 -75.52 42.36
C ALA A 923 42.65 -75.49 42.77
N ALA A 924 41.79 -76.19 42.02
CA ALA A 924 40.35 -76.16 42.23
C ALA A 924 39.89 -76.68 43.61
N ASP A 925 40.70 -77.53 44.25
CA ASP A 925 40.47 -78.14 45.57
C ASP A 925 41.12 -77.37 46.74
N ASP A 926 41.75 -76.22 46.49
CA ASP A 926 42.32 -75.39 47.55
C ASP A 926 41.22 -74.72 48.41
N VAL A 927 41.22 -75.04 49.71
CA VAL A 927 40.25 -74.49 50.68
C VAL A 927 40.71 -73.13 51.24
N ALA A 928 42.02 -72.85 51.24
CA ALA A 928 42.60 -71.61 51.73
C ALA A 928 43.61 -71.03 50.72
N PRO A 929 43.56 -69.71 50.42
CA PRO A 929 42.59 -68.73 50.93
C PRO A 929 41.16 -68.97 50.40
N PRO A 930 40.10 -68.51 51.11
CA PRO A 930 38.73 -68.64 50.62
C PRO A 930 38.54 -67.99 49.24
N GLY A 931 37.80 -68.65 48.36
CA GLY A 931 37.46 -68.12 47.03
C GLY A 931 38.39 -68.54 45.88
N VAL A 932 39.42 -69.37 46.14
CA VAL A 932 40.34 -69.86 45.09
C VAL A 932 39.59 -70.57 43.95
N ALA A 933 38.66 -71.47 44.28
CA ALA A 933 37.86 -72.16 43.26
C ALA A 933 37.06 -71.20 42.36
N ALA A 934 36.43 -70.18 42.95
CA ALA A 934 35.67 -69.17 42.20
C ALA A 934 36.59 -68.29 41.33
N MET A 935 37.75 -67.89 41.86
CA MET A 935 38.77 -67.16 41.11
C MET A 935 39.26 -67.96 39.89
N LEU A 936 39.56 -69.25 40.07
CA LEU A 936 40.02 -70.11 38.98
C LEU A 936 38.91 -70.35 37.94
N ILE A 937 37.66 -70.54 38.35
CA ILE A 937 36.52 -70.63 37.44
C ILE A 937 36.38 -69.35 36.61
N GLN A 938 36.47 -68.17 37.25
CA GLN A 938 36.41 -66.90 36.54
C GLN A 938 37.58 -66.74 35.56
N ALA A 939 38.80 -67.11 35.97
CA ALA A 939 39.97 -67.08 35.09
C ALA A 939 39.82 -68.03 33.88
N LYS A 940 39.21 -69.21 34.05
CA LYS A 940 38.91 -70.13 32.92
C LYS A 940 37.82 -69.60 32.00
N ASN A 941 36.81 -68.92 32.54
CA ASN A 941 35.79 -68.24 31.74
C ASN A 941 36.41 -67.09 30.93
N ASP A 942 37.25 -66.27 31.56
CA ASP A 942 37.94 -65.16 30.91
C ASP A 942 38.93 -65.66 29.85
N LEU A 943 39.65 -66.76 30.11
CA LEU A 943 40.47 -67.43 29.10
C LEU A 943 39.64 -67.90 27.90
N THR A 944 38.48 -68.50 28.15
CA THR A 944 37.59 -68.97 27.08
C THR A 944 37.04 -67.79 26.27
N ALA A 945 36.71 -66.68 26.93
CA ALA A 945 36.29 -65.44 26.27
C ALA A 945 37.42 -64.84 25.42
N ALA A 946 38.63 -64.73 25.97
CA ALA A 946 39.81 -64.26 25.25
C ALA A 946 40.15 -65.14 24.04
N TYR A 947 40.08 -66.46 24.19
CA TYR A 947 40.27 -67.42 23.09
C TYR A 947 39.24 -67.23 21.98
N ASN A 948 37.96 -67.13 22.32
CA ASN A 948 36.89 -66.92 21.33
C ASN A 948 36.98 -65.56 20.66
N PHE A 949 37.36 -64.51 21.40
CA PHE A 949 37.61 -63.18 20.85
C PHE A 949 38.77 -63.20 19.85
N ALA A 950 39.92 -63.76 20.23
CA ALA A 950 41.07 -63.88 19.35
C ALA A 950 40.75 -64.71 18.10
N LYS A 951 40.03 -65.83 18.25
CA LYS A 951 39.57 -66.70 17.14
C LYS A 951 38.60 -66.00 16.19
N GLY A 952 37.74 -65.13 16.72
CA GLY A 952 36.69 -64.42 15.98
C GLY A 952 37.11 -63.07 15.40
N ALA A 953 38.27 -62.54 15.77
CA ALA A 953 38.75 -61.24 15.30
C ALA A 953 38.88 -61.21 13.77
N SER A 954 38.28 -60.20 13.13
CA SER A 954 38.15 -60.10 11.68
C SER A 954 38.55 -58.74 11.10
N VAL A 955 38.88 -57.77 11.96
CA VAL A 955 39.29 -56.41 11.58
C VAL A 955 40.58 -56.07 12.34
N PRO A 956 41.69 -55.68 11.67
CA PRO A 956 41.86 -55.64 10.21
C PRO A 956 41.69 -57.02 9.58
N VAL A 957 41.41 -57.07 8.28
CA VAL A 957 41.18 -58.34 7.56
C VAL A 957 42.34 -59.33 7.82
N PRO A 958 42.09 -60.56 8.29
CA PRO A 958 43.15 -61.51 8.60
C PRO A 958 44.01 -61.85 7.38
N ILE A 959 45.33 -61.74 7.55
CA ILE A 959 46.33 -62.15 6.57
C ILE A 959 46.46 -63.67 6.62
N VAL A 960 46.14 -64.34 5.53
CA VAL A 960 46.25 -65.80 5.44
C VAL A 960 47.72 -66.20 5.37
N ILE A 961 48.17 -67.04 6.30
CA ILE A 961 49.52 -67.61 6.36
C ILE A 961 49.45 -69.13 6.51
N SER A 962 50.48 -69.85 6.09
CA SER A 962 50.54 -71.30 6.19
C SER A 962 51.99 -71.80 6.24
N GLY A 963 52.20 -72.98 6.82
CA GLY A 963 53.51 -73.61 6.90
C GLY A 963 54.47 -72.89 7.84
N ASP A 964 55.74 -72.85 7.47
CA ASP A 964 56.84 -72.30 8.27
C ASP A 964 56.96 -70.78 8.12
N GLN A 965 56.96 -70.07 9.25
CA GLN A 965 57.12 -68.61 9.35
C GLN A 965 58.53 -68.19 9.80
N GLY A 966 59.46 -69.14 9.98
CA GLY A 966 60.85 -68.82 10.29
C GLY A 966 61.48 -67.92 9.23
N GLY A 967 62.22 -66.90 9.67
CA GLY A 967 62.89 -65.92 8.80
C GLY A 967 61.99 -64.82 8.24
N LYS A 968 60.71 -64.76 8.65
CA LYS A 968 59.78 -63.69 8.23
C LYS A 968 59.82 -62.52 9.21
N THR A 969 59.49 -61.33 8.70
CA THR A 969 59.17 -60.15 9.51
C THR A 969 57.69 -59.81 9.32
N LEU A 970 56.93 -59.80 10.40
CA LEU A 970 55.49 -59.57 10.38
C LEU A 970 55.14 -58.27 11.12
N THR A 971 54.43 -57.37 10.44
CA THR A 971 53.90 -56.12 11.00
C THR A 971 52.66 -56.38 11.85
N PRO A 972 52.16 -55.41 12.64
CA PRO A 972 51.01 -55.61 13.52
C PRO A 972 49.75 -55.98 12.71
N GLY A 973 48.94 -56.90 13.22
CA GLY A 973 47.75 -57.37 12.51
C GLY A 973 47.25 -58.76 12.92
N ILE A 974 46.23 -59.23 12.22
CA ILE A 974 45.65 -60.56 12.42
C ILE A 974 46.22 -61.50 11.35
N TYR A 975 46.75 -62.64 11.78
CA TYR A 975 47.36 -63.66 10.92
C TYR A 975 46.61 -64.97 11.10
N LYS A 976 46.17 -65.60 10.01
CA LYS A 976 45.30 -66.78 10.05
C LYS A 976 45.90 -67.96 9.28
N SER A 977 46.14 -69.06 9.98
CA SER A 977 46.39 -70.38 9.37
C SER A 977 45.18 -71.28 9.62
N THR A 978 44.62 -71.87 8.57
CA THR A 978 43.55 -72.88 8.69
C THR A 978 44.07 -74.25 9.09
N SER A 979 45.39 -74.43 9.13
CA SER A 979 46.09 -75.68 9.43
C SER A 979 47.05 -75.49 10.62
N SER A 980 48.09 -76.32 10.72
CA SER A 980 49.18 -76.07 11.66
C SER A 980 50.02 -74.85 11.25
N LEU A 981 50.80 -74.31 12.18
CA LEU A 981 51.76 -73.24 11.94
C LEU A 981 53.10 -73.59 12.60
N LEU A 982 54.20 -73.33 11.89
CA LEU A 982 55.55 -73.72 12.28
C LEU A 982 56.47 -72.49 12.31
N ILE A 983 57.46 -72.48 13.22
CA ILE A 983 58.63 -71.58 13.18
C ILE A 983 59.87 -72.46 13.29
N ALA A 984 60.56 -72.69 12.18
CA ALA A 984 61.71 -73.61 12.12
C ALA A 984 62.86 -73.12 11.22
N GLY A 985 62.55 -72.59 10.03
CA GLY A 985 63.55 -72.20 9.01
C GLY A 985 64.37 -70.94 9.32
N GLY A 986 64.19 -70.35 10.51
CA GLY A 986 64.82 -69.13 11.00
C GLY A 986 64.02 -68.53 12.16
N ASP A 987 64.42 -67.38 12.66
CA ASP A 987 63.66 -66.66 13.69
C ASP A 987 62.52 -65.83 13.06
N LEU A 988 61.38 -65.76 13.74
CA LEU A 988 60.27 -64.90 13.34
C LEU A 988 60.44 -63.52 13.98
N THR A 989 60.53 -62.46 13.18
CA THR A 989 60.56 -61.09 13.69
C THR A 989 59.16 -60.47 13.69
N LEU A 990 58.75 -59.89 14.82
CA LEU A 990 57.53 -59.08 14.94
C LEU A 990 57.95 -57.62 15.09
N ASP A 991 57.57 -56.78 14.13
CA ASP A 991 58.00 -55.38 14.05
C ASP A 991 56.81 -54.45 14.27
N ALA A 992 56.82 -53.72 15.39
CA ALA A 992 55.79 -52.75 15.76
C ALA A 992 55.82 -51.45 14.93
N GLN A 993 56.84 -51.25 14.08
CA GLN A 993 56.99 -50.06 13.25
C GLN A 993 56.98 -48.74 14.05
N GLY A 994 57.45 -48.78 15.29
CA GLY A 994 57.49 -47.64 16.21
C GLY A 994 56.28 -47.51 17.13
N ASP A 995 55.26 -48.36 17.02
CA ASP A 995 54.06 -48.32 17.87
C ASP A 995 54.16 -49.31 19.06
N PRO A 996 54.41 -48.85 20.31
CA PRO A 996 54.48 -49.73 21.48
C PRO A 996 53.13 -50.39 21.83
N ASN A 997 52.02 -49.89 21.28
CA ASN A 997 50.68 -50.47 21.46
C ASN A 997 50.29 -51.41 20.32
N ALA A 998 51.19 -51.71 19.40
CA ALA A 998 50.97 -52.64 18.30
C ALA A 998 50.55 -54.03 18.80
N VAL A 999 49.52 -54.61 18.18
CA VAL A 999 48.94 -55.91 18.55
C VAL A 999 49.05 -56.91 17.40
N TRP A 1000 49.39 -58.14 17.76
CA TRP A 1000 49.36 -59.32 16.88
C TRP A 1000 48.37 -60.35 17.40
N ILE A 1001 47.50 -60.84 16.51
CA ILE A 1001 46.68 -62.03 16.77
C ILE A 1001 47.00 -63.10 15.74
N PHE A 1002 47.54 -64.23 16.18
CA PHE A 1002 47.70 -65.43 15.37
C PHE A 1002 46.54 -66.40 15.62
N GLN A 1003 45.73 -66.65 14.59
CA GLN A 1003 44.63 -67.60 14.57
C GLN A 1003 45.06 -68.89 13.87
N ILE A 1004 45.28 -69.95 14.64
CA ILE A 1004 45.84 -71.21 14.14
C ILE A 1004 44.79 -72.31 14.26
N GLY A 1005 44.41 -72.91 13.13
CA GLY A 1005 43.33 -73.89 13.04
C GLY A 1005 43.64 -75.23 13.73
N SER A 1006 44.92 -75.61 13.80
CA SER A 1006 45.40 -76.85 14.43
C SER A 1006 46.56 -76.57 15.40
N SER A 1007 47.70 -77.28 15.27
CA SER A 1007 48.85 -77.18 16.17
C SER A 1007 49.78 -76.03 15.83
N PHE A 1008 50.42 -75.48 16.85
CA PHE A 1008 51.50 -74.50 16.72
C PHE A 1008 52.80 -75.08 17.23
N THR A 1009 53.90 -74.90 16.50
CA THR A 1009 55.20 -75.46 16.89
C THR A 1009 56.34 -74.49 16.59
N THR A 1010 57.22 -74.26 17.57
CA THR A 1010 58.57 -73.74 17.32
C THR A 1010 59.56 -74.90 17.38
N ILE A 1011 60.59 -74.89 16.52
CA ILE A 1011 61.63 -75.92 16.51
C ILE A 1011 62.98 -75.24 16.75
N GLY A 1012 63.69 -75.66 17.80
CA GLY A 1012 65.03 -75.19 18.11
C GLY A 1012 66.09 -75.67 17.10
N GLY A 1013 67.19 -74.92 16.98
CA GLY A 1013 68.30 -75.22 16.08
C GLY A 1013 68.88 -73.96 15.44
N ALA A 1014 68.84 -73.87 14.11
CA ALA A 1014 69.27 -72.68 13.36
C ALA A 1014 68.27 -71.50 13.37
N GLY A 1015 67.19 -71.61 14.15
CA GLY A 1015 66.08 -70.65 14.25
C GLY A 1015 65.04 -71.11 15.27
N GLY A 1016 63.80 -70.60 15.15
CA GLY A 1016 62.66 -71.00 15.99
C GLY A 1016 62.32 -70.02 17.11
N SER A 1017 63.11 -68.96 17.32
CA SER A 1017 62.79 -67.91 18.28
C SER A 1017 61.89 -66.84 17.66
N ILE A 1018 61.22 -66.07 18.52
CA ILE A 1018 60.44 -64.90 18.13
C ILE A 1018 61.19 -63.66 18.63
N ILE A 1019 61.50 -62.75 17.72
CA ILE A 1019 62.25 -61.52 17.98
C ILE A 1019 61.30 -60.34 17.91
N LEU A 1020 61.34 -59.46 18.91
CA LEU A 1020 60.57 -58.22 18.93
C LEU A 1020 61.41 -57.05 18.42
N SER A 1021 60.82 -56.21 17.58
CA SER A 1021 61.45 -55.01 17.02
C SER A 1021 60.44 -53.86 16.91
N GLY A 1022 60.92 -52.65 16.66
CA GLY A 1022 60.05 -51.48 16.47
C GLY A 1022 59.20 -51.10 17.68
N ALA A 1023 59.64 -51.40 18.91
CA ALA A 1023 58.91 -51.23 20.18
C ALA A 1023 57.84 -52.28 20.50
N ALA A 1024 57.79 -53.40 19.77
CA ALA A 1024 56.83 -54.47 20.02
C ALA A 1024 56.92 -55.00 21.45
N GLN A 1025 55.76 -55.27 22.07
CA GLN A 1025 55.65 -55.73 23.46
C GLN A 1025 55.05 -57.14 23.50
N PRO A 1026 55.60 -58.07 24.32
CA PRO A 1026 55.07 -59.42 24.46
C PRO A 1026 53.62 -59.46 24.94
N ASN A 1027 53.23 -58.51 25.80
CA ASN A 1027 51.85 -58.36 26.29
C ASN A 1027 50.79 -58.16 25.19
N ASN A 1028 51.18 -57.67 24.01
CA ASN A 1028 50.27 -57.37 22.91
C ASN A 1028 50.25 -58.46 21.83
N ILE A 1029 50.86 -59.61 22.09
CA ILE A 1029 50.96 -60.73 21.13
C ILE A 1029 50.12 -61.89 21.63
N PHE A 1030 49.20 -62.38 20.79
CA PHE A 1030 48.25 -63.43 21.15
C PHE A 1030 48.26 -64.57 20.13
N TRP A 1031 48.49 -65.78 20.62
CA TRP A 1031 48.54 -67.01 19.83
C TRP A 1031 47.35 -67.89 20.17
N GLN A 1032 46.28 -67.77 19.38
CA GLN A 1032 45.11 -68.63 19.49
C GLN A 1032 45.37 -69.94 18.73
N VAL A 1033 45.42 -71.06 19.44
CA VAL A 1033 45.78 -72.37 18.89
C VAL A 1033 44.62 -73.35 18.99
N GLY A 1034 44.16 -73.86 17.84
CA GLY A 1034 43.00 -74.74 17.72
C GLY A 1034 43.18 -76.12 18.33
N SER A 1035 44.42 -76.57 18.51
CA SER A 1035 44.77 -77.77 19.28
C SER A 1035 45.89 -77.46 20.28
N SER A 1036 47.08 -78.06 20.11
CA SER A 1036 48.20 -78.00 21.05
C SER A 1036 49.33 -77.11 20.54
N ALA A 1037 50.00 -76.43 21.45
CA ALA A 1037 51.22 -75.66 21.19
C ALA A 1037 52.45 -76.42 21.70
N THR A 1038 53.55 -76.38 20.95
CA THR A 1038 54.85 -76.94 21.35
C THR A 1038 55.93 -75.90 21.16
N ILE A 1039 56.60 -75.51 22.24
CA ILE A 1039 57.71 -74.56 22.22
C ILE A 1039 59.00 -75.36 22.24
N GLY A 1040 59.74 -75.34 21.14
CA GLY A 1040 60.91 -76.18 20.88
C GLY A 1040 62.10 -75.88 21.78
N ASP A 1041 63.04 -76.82 21.84
CA ASP A 1041 64.20 -76.76 22.73
C ASP A 1041 65.00 -75.47 22.52
N PHE A 1042 65.42 -74.83 23.62
CA PHE A 1042 66.26 -73.63 23.62
C PHE A 1042 65.75 -72.44 22.76
N THR A 1043 64.44 -72.37 22.48
CA THR A 1043 63.84 -71.22 21.78
C THR A 1043 63.45 -70.10 22.75
N SER A 1044 63.41 -68.85 22.25
CA SER A 1044 62.84 -67.71 22.96
C SER A 1044 61.48 -67.36 22.38
N PHE A 1045 60.42 -67.62 23.14
CA PHE A 1045 59.03 -67.38 22.75
C PHE A 1045 58.51 -66.05 23.29
N GLN A 1046 57.71 -65.36 22.47
CA GLN A 1046 57.15 -64.05 22.79
C GLN A 1046 55.62 -64.05 22.66
N GLY A 1047 54.92 -63.73 23.75
CA GLY A 1047 53.47 -63.51 23.77
C GLY A 1047 52.64 -64.52 24.54
N ASN A 1048 51.32 -64.39 24.42
CA ASN A 1048 50.33 -65.12 25.20
C ASN A 1048 49.73 -66.26 24.38
N ILE A 1049 49.96 -67.51 24.79
CA ILE A 1049 49.37 -68.68 24.14
C ILE A 1049 48.01 -68.98 24.75
N LEU A 1050 46.99 -69.06 23.89
CA LEU A 1050 45.63 -69.47 24.19
C LEU A 1050 45.35 -70.78 23.45
N ALA A 1051 45.73 -71.92 24.04
CA ALA A 1051 45.61 -73.24 23.41
C ALA A 1051 44.33 -73.97 23.82
N LEU A 1052 43.67 -74.63 22.87
CA LEU A 1052 42.48 -75.41 23.17
C LEU A 1052 42.79 -76.68 23.96
N THR A 1053 43.83 -77.42 23.56
CA THR A 1053 44.16 -78.73 24.15
C THR A 1053 45.34 -78.65 25.12
N SER A 1054 46.59 -78.62 24.67
CA SER A 1054 47.75 -78.65 25.59
C SER A 1054 48.88 -77.71 25.16
N ILE A 1055 49.79 -77.43 26.08
CA ILE A 1055 51.01 -76.67 25.80
C ILE A 1055 52.21 -77.46 26.34
N THR A 1056 53.23 -77.66 25.51
CA THR A 1056 54.49 -78.27 25.92
C THR A 1056 55.63 -77.30 25.70
N MET A 1057 56.45 -77.06 26.73
CA MET A 1057 57.73 -76.37 26.61
C MET A 1057 58.86 -77.39 26.69
N ASN A 1058 59.60 -77.53 25.58
CA ASN A 1058 60.72 -78.43 25.45
C ASN A 1058 61.97 -77.88 26.18
N SER A 1059 63.06 -78.65 26.25
CA SER A 1059 64.16 -78.42 27.19
C SER A 1059 64.81 -77.05 26.96
N GLY A 1060 64.98 -76.27 28.01
CA GLY A 1060 65.65 -74.97 27.98
C GLY A 1060 64.88 -73.87 27.23
N ALA A 1061 63.64 -74.10 26.79
CA ALA A 1061 62.82 -73.07 26.18
C ALA A 1061 62.48 -71.96 27.18
N THR A 1062 62.55 -70.72 26.71
CA THR A 1062 62.20 -69.51 27.47
C THR A 1062 60.97 -68.85 26.85
N ALA A 1063 60.15 -68.21 27.68
CA ALA A 1063 59.00 -67.46 27.21
C ALA A 1063 58.84 -66.16 28.00
N GLU A 1064 58.59 -65.08 27.29
CA GLU A 1064 58.11 -63.82 27.87
C GLU A 1064 56.64 -63.68 27.46
N GLY A 1065 55.75 -64.09 28.37
CA GLY A 1065 54.42 -64.48 27.94
C GLY A 1065 53.65 -65.34 28.94
N ARG A 1066 52.58 -65.96 28.44
CA ARG A 1066 51.67 -66.79 29.24
C ARG A 1066 51.34 -68.10 28.53
N MET A 1067 51.30 -69.21 29.26
CA MET A 1067 50.97 -70.55 28.80
C MET A 1067 49.57 -70.94 29.28
N LEU A 1068 48.54 -70.52 28.54
CA LEU A 1068 47.14 -70.65 28.96
C LEU A 1068 46.43 -71.70 28.10
N CYS A 1069 46.06 -72.84 28.70
CA CYS A 1069 45.32 -73.89 28.00
C CYS A 1069 43.92 -74.13 28.58
N ILE A 1070 42.96 -74.38 27.69
CA ILE A 1070 41.55 -74.50 28.05
C ILE A 1070 41.25 -75.90 28.61
N ASN A 1071 41.62 -76.98 27.92
CA ASN A 1071 41.15 -78.32 28.30
C ASN A 1071 42.21 -79.24 28.90
N GLY A 1072 43.44 -79.20 28.41
CA GLY A 1072 44.48 -80.20 28.70
C GLY A 1072 45.55 -79.70 29.65
N ALA A 1073 46.76 -80.24 29.48
CA ALA A 1073 47.88 -80.01 30.37
C ALA A 1073 48.87 -78.97 29.85
N VAL A 1074 49.61 -78.34 30.76
CA VAL A 1074 50.84 -77.59 30.46
C VAL A 1074 52.03 -78.39 30.99
N VAL A 1075 52.97 -78.73 30.11
CA VAL A 1075 54.12 -79.60 30.41
C VAL A 1075 55.42 -78.84 30.19
N LEU A 1076 56.20 -78.66 31.25
CA LEU A 1076 57.58 -78.18 31.22
C LEU A 1076 58.49 -79.40 31.24
N THR A 1077 59.33 -79.56 30.22
CA THR A 1077 60.11 -80.80 30.07
C THR A 1077 61.43 -80.76 30.83
N SER A 1078 62.15 -79.64 30.80
CA SER A 1078 63.39 -79.44 31.55
C SER A 1078 63.84 -77.98 31.54
N THR A 1079 64.04 -77.38 32.72
CA THR A 1079 64.73 -76.08 32.90
C THR A 1079 64.14 -74.96 32.03
N ASN A 1080 62.82 -74.79 32.09
CA ASN A 1080 62.09 -73.76 31.35
C ASN A 1080 61.97 -72.46 32.16
N ILE A 1081 61.99 -71.31 31.48
CA ILE A 1081 61.79 -70.00 32.14
C ILE A 1081 60.56 -69.32 31.54
N ILE A 1082 59.63 -68.88 32.37
CA ILE A 1082 58.46 -68.09 31.97
C ILE A 1082 58.49 -66.76 32.72
N ASN A 1083 58.75 -65.68 31.98
CA ASN A 1083 58.78 -64.31 32.48
C ASN A 1083 57.45 -63.61 32.23
N LYS A 1084 57.09 -62.72 33.15
CA LYS A 1084 55.91 -61.87 32.98
C LYS A 1084 56.09 -60.95 31.77
N PRO A 1085 55.16 -60.96 30.81
CA PRO A 1085 55.22 -60.11 29.62
C PRO A 1085 54.93 -58.63 29.89
#